data_AF-A0A1A3MUE9-F1
#
_entry.id   AF-A0A1A3MUE9-F1
#
_cell.length_a   1.000
_cell.length_b   1.000
_cell.length_c   1.000
_cell.angle_alpha   90.00
_cell.angle_beta   90.00
_cell.angle_gamma   90.00
#
_symmetry.space_group_name_H-M   'P 1'
#
loop_
_entity.id
_entity.type
_entity.pdbx_description
1 polymer ?
#
loop_
_entity_poly.entity_id
_entity_poly.type
_entity_poly.pdbx_seq_one_letter_code
_entity_poly.pdbx_strand_id
1 'polypeptide(L)'
;MQTQTPLPLPATSTEPDAMGTRTAGFYRHDLDGLRGIAIALVAAFHVWFGRVSGGVDVFLALSGFFFGGKVLRSALSGSLSPVTQVVRLVRRLLPALVVVLAGCALLTVLIQPQTRWETFADQSLASLGYYQNWELAHSTADYLRAGEAVSPLQHIWSMSVQGQFYLAFLFLIAGIAYLLRGLAGKHQRTLFVVVLSALTVASFGYAIVAHRTYQPIAYYNSFARGWELLLGALVGALVPVIRWPMWVRTVVATVALGAILSCGALIDGVNEFPGPWALVPVGAAMLMILAGANMAARPDTRGRMPAPNRILAVGPLVTLGAMAYSLYLWHWPLLIFWLAYTGHKHANFIEGAAVLLVSGVLAYLTTRHVEDPLRYRPTAQRAASIPWRQRMRRPTMVLGSVVVLLGVTLTATSFTWREHLMVERASGKELSGLSANDYPGARALVDHVRVPSLRMRPTVLEVREDLPASTRDGCISDFANPAVVNCTYGDDNAPRTIALAGGSHAEHWLPALDLLGRLHHFRVVTYLKMGCALSTEQVPLIMGNNAPYPQCREWVETTMAKLVSDRPDYVFTTSTRPWNIKPGDVMPATYIGIWQTLSDNNIPILGVRDTPWLVKDGNPYNPADCLAKAGNSTSCGIKRSELLSEHNGTLDFVAQFPLLKPLDLSDAICRPDVCRAVEGNVLIYRDPHHLTATYMRTLAPELGRQIAAITGWW
;
A
#
# COMPACT_ATOMS: atom_id res chain seq x y z
N MET A 1 -67.63 41.33 59.73
CA MET A 1 -67.80 39.96 59.19
C MET A 1 -68.34 40.08 57.77
N GLN A 2 -67.81 39.25 56.88
CA GLN A 2 -67.61 39.52 55.46
C GLN A 2 -68.88 39.73 54.64
N THR A 3 -68.78 40.74 53.77
CA THR A 3 -69.64 41.06 52.65
C THR A 3 -69.09 40.46 51.36
N GLN A 4 -70.00 40.29 50.39
CA GLN A 4 -69.85 40.43 48.93
C GLN A 4 -69.86 39.17 48.01
N THR A 5 -70.88 39.21 47.12
CA THR A 5 -70.88 39.03 45.64
C THR A 5 -70.96 37.64 44.97
N PRO A 6 -71.54 37.58 43.74
CA PRO A 6 -72.21 36.41 43.16
C PRO A 6 -71.40 35.65 42.09
N LEU A 7 -71.96 34.49 41.71
CA LEU A 7 -71.56 33.48 40.70
C LEU A 7 -70.67 33.93 39.52
N PRO A 8 -69.64 33.13 39.17
CA PRO A 8 -69.01 33.11 37.85
C PRO A 8 -69.46 31.92 36.98
N LEU A 9 -69.54 32.20 35.66
CA LEU A 9 -69.79 31.31 34.52
C LEU A 9 -68.77 30.14 34.42
N PRO A 10 -69.11 29.03 33.72
CA PRO A 10 -68.16 27.96 33.45
C PRO A 10 -67.04 28.45 32.51
N ALA A 11 -65.80 28.34 32.97
CA ALA A 11 -64.61 28.60 32.17
C ALA A 11 -64.48 27.55 31.05
N THR A 12 -64.27 28.05 29.84
CA THR A 12 -63.83 27.31 28.65
C THR A 12 -62.67 26.37 28.98
N SER A 13 -62.87 25.07 28.79
CA SER A 13 -61.80 24.08 28.80
C SER A 13 -60.86 24.32 27.62
N THR A 14 -59.68 24.87 27.87
CA THR A 14 -58.56 24.81 26.94
C THR A 14 -58.11 23.35 26.86
N GLU A 15 -58.35 22.72 25.71
CA GLU A 15 -57.74 21.43 25.36
C GLU A 15 -56.21 21.54 25.51
N PRO A 16 -55.54 20.55 26.11
CA PRO A 16 -54.09 20.50 26.11
C PRO A 16 -53.62 20.34 24.66
N ASP A 17 -52.96 21.38 24.15
CA ASP A 17 -52.21 21.41 22.90
C ASP A 17 -51.55 20.03 22.68
N ALA A 18 -52.05 19.31 21.67
CA ALA A 18 -51.50 18.05 21.25
C ALA A 18 -50.06 18.30 20.80
N MET A 19 -49.14 18.09 21.73
CA MET A 19 -47.70 18.19 21.56
C MET A 19 -47.32 17.30 20.37
N GLY A 20 -47.13 17.97 19.23
CA GLY A 20 -46.90 17.35 17.93
C GLY A 20 -45.89 16.23 18.07
N THR A 21 -46.36 15.02 17.77
CA THR A 21 -45.51 13.85 17.64
C THR A 21 -44.38 14.20 16.67
N ARG A 22 -43.14 14.18 17.17
CA ARG A 22 -41.94 14.28 16.32
C ARG A 22 -42.07 13.20 15.25
N THR A 23 -42.45 13.59 14.03
CA THR A 23 -42.44 12.71 12.87
C THR A 23 -41.07 12.07 12.78
N ALA A 24 -41.01 10.75 12.95
CA ALA A 24 -39.79 9.97 12.82
C ALA A 24 -39.12 10.35 11.48
N GLY A 25 -37.86 10.80 11.55
CA GLY A 25 -37.13 11.25 10.37
C GLY A 25 -37.09 10.16 9.30
N PHE A 26 -37.43 10.52 8.07
CA PHE A 26 -37.39 9.65 6.89
C PHE A 26 -35.98 9.02 6.73
N TYR A 27 -35.88 7.69 6.83
CA TYR A 27 -34.62 6.96 6.64
C TYR A 27 -34.28 6.85 5.14
N ARG A 28 -33.06 7.22 4.76
CA ARG A 28 -32.59 7.28 3.35
C ARG A 28 -32.07 5.91 2.88
N HIS A 29 -32.97 4.98 2.56
CA HIS A 29 -32.62 3.63 2.05
C HIS A 29 -31.82 3.65 0.74
N ASP A 30 -32.01 4.68 -0.08
CA ASP A 30 -31.25 4.87 -1.32
C ASP A 30 -29.75 5.05 -1.09
N LEU A 31 -29.34 5.60 0.06
CA LEU A 31 -27.92 5.75 0.39
C LEU A 31 -27.30 4.42 0.85
N ASP A 32 -28.09 3.52 1.46
CA ASP A 32 -27.63 2.15 1.72
C ASP A 32 -27.51 1.37 0.41
N GLY A 33 -28.47 1.54 -0.51
CA GLY A 33 -28.35 1.00 -1.88
C GLY A 33 -27.13 1.50 -2.63
N LEU A 34 -26.80 2.79 -2.51
CA LEU A 34 -25.60 3.37 -3.09
C LEU A 34 -24.32 2.72 -2.53
N ARG A 35 -24.28 2.46 -1.22
CA ARG A 35 -23.20 1.69 -0.58
C ARG A 35 -23.15 0.27 -1.14
N GLY A 36 -24.30 -0.36 -1.38
CA GLY A 36 -24.42 -1.69 -2.00
C GLY A 36 -23.81 -1.73 -3.40
N ILE A 37 -24.13 -0.77 -4.26
CA ILE A 37 -23.51 -0.67 -5.60
C ILE A 37 -22.02 -0.40 -5.49
N ALA A 38 -21.60 0.53 -4.63
CA ALA A 38 -20.19 0.85 -4.46
C ALA A 38 -19.36 -0.39 -4.05
N ILE A 39 -19.83 -1.21 -3.09
CA ILE A 39 -19.09 -2.43 -2.71
C ILE A 39 -19.12 -3.49 -3.81
N ALA A 40 -20.23 -3.63 -4.54
CA ALA A 40 -20.32 -4.56 -5.66
C ALA A 40 -19.29 -4.22 -6.74
N LEU A 41 -19.19 -2.93 -7.09
CA LEU A 41 -18.20 -2.43 -8.05
C LEU A 41 -16.78 -2.66 -7.55
N VAL A 42 -16.47 -2.35 -6.29
CA VAL A 42 -15.13 -2.61 -5.72
C VAL A 42 -14.76 -4.09 -5.84
N ALA A 43 -15.65 -4.98 -5.38
CA ALA A 43 -15.36 -6.40 -5.35
C ALA A 43 -15.24 -7.00 -6.77
N ALA A 44 -16.12 -6.62 -7.71
CA ALA A 44 -16.07 -7.10 -9.08
C ALA A 44 -14.81 -6.62 -9.82
N PHE A 45 -14.42 -5.36 -9.65
CA PHE A 45 -13.23 -4.79 -10.29
C PHE A 45 -11.93 -5.37 -9.74
N HIS A 46 -11.87 -5.67 -8.44
CA HIS A 46 -10.73 -6.39 -7.87
C HIS A 46 -10.63 -7.83 -8.40
N VAL A 47 -11.74 -8.57 -8.44
CA VAL A 47 -11.74 -10.01 -8.76
C VAL A 47 -11.48 -10.28 -10.24
N TRP A 48 -12.13 -9.55 -11.15
CA TRP A 48 -12.07 -9.88 -12.59
C TRP A 48 -11.23 -8.92 -13.43
N PHE A 49 -11.05 -7.68 -12.99
CA PHE A 49 -10.47 -6.63 -13.83
C PHE A 49 -9.13 -6.10 -13.33
N GLY A 50 -8.73 -6.43 -12.10
CA GLY A 50 -7.49 -5.92 -11.48
C GLY A 50 -7.42 -4.40 -11.42
N ARG A 51 -8.57 -3.71 -11.38
CA ARG A 51 -8.68 -2.24 -11.46
C ARG A 51 -9.42 -1.67 -10.24
N VAL A 52 -9.35 -0.36 -10.07
CA VAL A 52 -10.06 0.39 -9.01
C VAL A 52 -11.26 1.10 -9.60
N SER A 53 -12.45 0.85 -9.05
CA SER A 53 -13.72 1.30 -9.63
C SER A 53 -14.20 2.70 -9.23
N GLY A 54 -13.55 3.33 -8.25
CA GLY A 54 -14.02 4.56 -7.60
C GLY A 54 -15.03 4.33 -6.47
N GLY A 55 -15.44 3.07 -6.22
CA GLY A 55 -16.41 2.77 -5.17
C GLY A 55 -15.88 3.05 -3.75
N VAL A 56 -14.57 2.94 -3.52
CA VAL A 56 -13.95 3.32 -2.23
C VAL A 56 -14.09 4.82 -1.99
N ASP A 57 -13.86 5.65 -3.00
CA ASP A 57 -14.00 7.11 -2.94
C ASP A 57 -15.47 7.51 -2.65
N VAL A 58 -16.43 6.78 -3.24
CA VAL A 58 -17.86 6.90 -2.87
C VAL A 58 -18.10 6.57 -1.40
N PHE A 59 -17.46 5.51 -0.86
CA PHE A 59 -17.55 5.18 0.57
C PHE A 59 -16.96 6.27 1.45
N LEU A 60 -15.78 6.81 1.11
CA LEU A 60 -15.13 7.89 1.87
C LEU A 60 -16.03 9.12 1.91
N ALA A 61 -16.61 9.51 0.78
CA ALA A 61 -17.52 10.65 0.70
C ALA A 61 -18.81 10.44 1.50
N LEU A 62 -19.44 9.26 1.41
CA LEU A 62 -20.63 8.92 2.22
C LEU A 62 -20.32 8.89 3.71
N SER A 63 -19.12 8.43 4.08
CA SER A 63 -18.65 8.40 5.47
C SER A 63 -18.54 9.79 6.05
N GLY A 64 -17.95 10.72 5.29
CA GLY A 64 -17.93 12.14 5.59
C GLY A 64 -19.33 12.73 5.79
N PHE A 65 -20.26 12.42 4.88
CA PHE A 65 -21.64 12.88 4.96
C PHE A 65 -22.36 12.41 6.23
N PHE A 66 -22.35 11.10 6.51
CA PHE A 66 -23.07 10.54 7.65
C PHE A 66 -22.43 10.92 8.99
N PHE A 67 -21.13 10.72 9.13
CA PHE A 67 -20.43 10.97 10.38
C PHE A 67 -20.24 12.47 10.62
N GLY A 68 -19.77 13.20 9.61
CA GLY A 68 -19.55 14.64 9.68
C GLY A 68 -20.83 15.40 9.99
N GLY A 69 -21.92 15.09 9.28
CA GLY A 69 -23.23 15.68 9.55
C GLY A 69 -23.75 15.39 10.96
N LYS A 70 -23.52 14.18 11.49
CA LYS A 70 -23.91 13.81 12.86
C LYS A 70 -23.09 14.55 13.92
N VAL A 71 -21.77 14.62 13.76
CA VAL A 71 -20.86 15.29 14.71
C VAL A 71 -21.13 16.79 14.71
N LEU A 72 -21.27 17.41 13.54
CA LEU A 72 -21.57 18.83 13.40
C LEU A 72 -22.90 19.20 14.06
N ARG A 73 -23.98 18.43 13.82
CA ARG A 73 -25.27 18.65 14.49
C ARG A 73 -25.15 18.52 16.02
N SER A 74 -24.42 17.52 16.50
CA SER A 74 -24.23 17.31 17.94
C SER A 74 -23.41 18.43 18.59
N ALA A 75 -22.46 19.01 17.86
CA ALA A 75 -21.67 20.15 18.31
C ALA A 75 -22.52 21.42 18.41
N LEU A 76 -23.31 21.70 17.36
CA LEU A 76 -24.22 22.85 17.32
C LEU A 76 -25.34 22.78 18.36
N SER A 77 -25.75 21.58 18.77
CA SER A 77 -26.73 21.37 19.85
C SER A 77 -26.09 21.30 21.25
N GLY A 78 -24.77 21.49 21.38
CA GLY A 78 -24.07 21.41 22.67
C GLY A 78 -24.01 20.01 23.30
N SER A 79 -24.40 18.96 22.57
CA SER A 79 -24.53 17.59 23.08
C SER A 79 -23.41 16.65 22.61
N LEU A 80 -22.30 17.21 22.14
CA LEU A 80 -21.17 16.43 21.62
C LEU A 80 -20.37 15.81 22.77
N SER A 81 -20.37 14.48 22.85
CA SER A 81 -19.50 13.70 23.74
C SER A 81 -18.48 12.91 22.89
N PRO A 82 -17.21 13.33 22.82
CA PRO A 82 -16.19 12.65 22.04
C PRO A 82 -16.02 11.18 22.43
N VAL A 83 -15.87 10.91 23.73
CA VAL A 83 -15.70 9.53 24.27
C VAL A 83 -16.85 8.62 23.83
N THR A 84 -18.09 9.10 23.91
CA THR A 84 -19.25 8.30 23.51
C THR A 84 -19.24 7.98 22.02
N GLN A 85 -18.78 8.89 21.16
CA GLN A 85 -18.68 8.63 19.72
C GLN A 85 -17.55 7.63 19.42
N VAL A 86 -16.39 7.76 20.07
CA VAL A 86 -15.26 6.82 19.93
C VAL A 86 -15.69 5.40 20.32
N VAL A 87 -16.36 5.24 21.47
CA VAL A 87 -16.85 3.92 21.91
C VAL A 87 -17.83 3.31 20.91
N ARG A 88 -18.70 4.11 20.27
CA ARG A 88 -19.60 3.61 19.22
C ARG A 88 -18.84 3.19 17.96
N LEU A 89 -17.79 3.92 17.59
CA LEU A 89 -16.94 3.58 16.44
C LEU A 89 -16.21 2.27 16.68
N VAL A 90 -15.55 2.13 17.84
CA VAL A 90 -14.84 0.90 18.23
C VAL A 90 -15.77 -0.31 18.20
N ARG A 91 -16.95 -0.23 18.83
CA ARG A 91 -17.92 -1.35 18.83
C ARG A 91 -18.50 -1.69 17.46
N ARG A 92 -18.49 -0.73 16.53
CA ARG A 92 -19.03 -0.91 15.19
C ARG A 92 -18.00 -1.53 14.25
N LEU A 93 -16.75 -1.08 14.31
CA LEU A 93 -15.75 -1.43 13.30
C LEU A 93 -14.79 -2.52 13.77
N LEU A 94 -14.30 -2.45 15.01
CA LEU A 94 -13.23 -3.34 15.47
C LEU A 94 -13.60 -4.83 15.49
N PRO A 95 -14.81 -5.26 15.89
CA PRO A 95 -15.10 -6.69 16.00
C PRO A 95 -15.01 -7.48 14.69
N ALA A 96 -15.61 -6.97 13.61
CA ALA A 96 -15.54 -7.64 12.31
C ALA A 96 -14.11 -7.64 11.76
N LEU A 97 -13.38 -6.54 11.93
CA LEU A 97 -11.97 -6.46 11.55
C LEU A 97 -11.13 -7.55 12.24
N VAL A 98 -11.28 -7.73 13.56
CA VAL A 98 -10.53 -8.76 14.31
C VAL A 98 -10.86 -10.17 13.82
N VAL A 99 -12.14 -10.45 13.52
CA VAL A 99 -12.55 -11.77 13.00
C VAL A 99 -11.91 -12.05 11.63
N VAL A 100 -11.88 -11.06 10.75
CA VAL A 100 -11.23 -11.19 9.44
C VAL A 100 -9.73 -11.35 9.58
N LEU A 101 -9.07 -10.54 10.41
CA LEU A 101 -7.63 -10.68 10.67
C LEU A 101 -7.27 -12.05 11.23
N ALA A 102 -8.10 -12.62 12.12
CA ALA A 102 -7.92 -13.97 12.63
C ALA A 102 -8.05 -15.04 11.53
N GLY A 103 -9.05 -14.90 10.65
CA GLY A 103 -9.21 -15.76 9.49
C GLY A 103 -8.02 -15.67 8.53
N CYS A 104 -7.55 -14.45 8.26
CA CYS A 104 -6.37 -14.23 7.44
C CYS A 104 -5.09 -14.79 8.08
N ALA A 105 -4.93 -14.69 9.41
CA ALA A 105 -3.76 -15.25 10.10
C ALA A 105 -3.70 -16.78 9.94
N LEU A 106 -4.85 -17.45 10.07
CA LEU A 106 -4.95 -18.89 9.82
C LEU A 106 -4.57 -19.22 8.37
N LEU A 107 -5.13 -18.51 7.39
CA LEU A 107 -4.82 -18.72 5.97
C LEU A 107 -3.35 -18.41 5.62
N THR A 108 -2.74 -17.42 6.26
CA THR A 108 -1.31 -17.11 6.11
C THR A 108 -0.45 -18.29 6.54
N VAL A 109 -0.73 -18.89 7.71
CA VAL A 109 0.03 -20.05 8.18
C VAL A 109 -0.17 -21.27 7.28
N LEU A 110 -1.37 -21.46 6.71
CA LEU A 110 -1.71 -22.62 5.88
C LEU A 110 -1.23 -22.51 4.42
N ILE A 111 -1.17 -21.30 3.84
CA ILE A 111 -0.97 -21.10 2.39
C ILE A 111 0.33 -20.36 2.08
N GLN A 112 0.71 -19.37 2.90
CA GLN A 112 1.83 -18.48 2.61
C GLN A 112 3.14 -19.02 3.23
N PRO A 113 4.28 -18.84 2.55
CA PRO A 113 5.57 -19.20 3.12
C PRO A 113 5.92 -18.32 4.32
N GLN A 114 6.74 -18.84 5.24
CA GLN A 114 7.18 -18.12 6.45
C GLN A 114 7.86 -16.77 6.17
N THR A 115 8.44 -16.61 4.98
CA THR A 115 9.02 -15.36 4.47
C THR A 115 7.99 -14.21 4.38
N ARG A 116 6.69 -14.52 4.34
CA ARG A 116 5.60 -13.53 4.25
C ARG A 116 4.93 -13.21 5.59
N TRP A 117 5.26 -13.96 6.65
CA TRP A 117 4.59 -13.85 7.92
C TRP A 117 4.92 -12.54 8.65
N GLU A 118 6.10 -11.98 8.42
CA GLU A 118 6.47 -10.65 8.94
C GLU A 118 5.60 -9.55 8.36
N THR A 119 5.53 -9.46 7.02
CA THR A 119 4.65 -8.50 6.34
C THR A 119 3.21 -8.62 6.81
N PHE A 120 2.72 -9.85 7.02
CA PHE A 120 1.40 -10.07 7.56
C PHE A 120 1.25 -9.56 9.02
N ALA A 121 2.25 -9.81 9.87
CA ALA A 121 2.25 -9.36 11.26
C ALA A 121 2.27 -7.83 11.37
N ASP A 122 3.15 -7.16 10.63
CA ASP A 122 3.24 -5.69 10.59
C ASP A 122 1.92 -5.07 10.12
N GLN A 123 1.38 -5.57 9.01
CA GLN A 123 0.12 -5.07 8.46
C GLN A 123 -1.10 -5.42 9.33
N SER A 124 -1.05 -6.51 10.11
CA SER A 124 -2.09 -6.83 11.09
C SER A 124 -2.09 -5.81 12.24
N LEU A 125 -0.90 -5.47 12.77
CA LEU A 125 -0.76 -4.43 13.78
C LEU A 125 -1.17 -3.05 13.23
N ALA A 126 -0.80 -2.73 12.00
CA ALA A 126 -1.18 -1.50 11.33
C ALA A 126 -2.69 -1.41 11.05
N SER A 127 -3.32 -2.52 10.70
CA SER A 127 -4.78 -2.61 10.55
C SER A 127 -5.51 -2.43 11.87
N LEU A 128 -5.08 -3.09 12.94
CA LEU A 128 -5.66 -2.92 14.29
C LEU A 128 -5.48 -1.48 14.81
N GLY A 129 -4.33 -0.86 14.54
CA GLY A 129 -4.02 0.51 14.89
C GLY A 129 -4.60 1.58 13.96
N TYR A 130 -5.31 1.20 12.89
CA TYR A 130 -5.83 2.11 11.86
C TYR A 130 -4.75 3.00 11.22
N TYR A 131 -3.54 2.49 11.01
CA TYR A 131 -2.46 3.15 10.28
C TYR A 131 -1.96 2.35 9.06
N GLN A 132 -2.71 1.33 8.63
CA GLN A 132 -2.38 0.48 7.48
C GLN A 132 -2.05 1.25 6.20
N ASN A 133 -2.71 2.39 5.97
CA ASN A 133 -2.41 3.22 4.81
C ASN A 133 -1.00 3.84 4.87
N TRP A 134 -0.53 4.22 6.06
CA TRP A 134 0.83 4.69 6.26
C TRP A 134 1.83 3.53 6.16
N GLU A 135 1.53 2.37 6.75
CA GLU A 135 2.35 1.17 6.57
C GLU A 135 2.55 0.84 5.09
N LEU A 136 1.48 0.86 4.30
CA LEU A 136 1.56 0.62 2.87
C LEU A 136 2.29 1.73 2.12
N ALA A 137 2.08 3.00 2.48
CA ALA A 137 2.82 4.12 1.89
C ALA A 137 4.33 4.01 2.13
N HIS A 138 4.74 3.66 3.35
CA HIS A 138 6.15 3.41 3.67
C HIS A 138 6.65 2.18 2.93
N SER A 139 5.90 1.07 2.87
CA SER A 139 6.31 -0.12 2.13
C SER A 139 6.44 0.09 0.63
N THR A 140 5.70 1.05 0.06
CA THR A 140 5.77 1.42 -1.37
C THR A 140 6.93 2.38 -1.64
N ALA A 141 7.31 3.19 -0.64
CA ALA A 141 8.52 4.02 -0.67
C ALA A 141 9.78 3.18 -0.42
N ASP A 142 9.65 2.09 0.34
CA ASP A 142 10.71 1.19 0.74
C ASP A 142 11.05 0.21 -0.38
N TYR A 143 12.21 0.43 -0.98
CA TYR A 143 12.73 -0.39 -2.04
C TYR A 143 12.88 -1.87 -1.65
N LEU A 144 13.18 -2.17 -0.39
CA LEU A 144 13.36 -3.54 0.09
C LEU A 144 12.07 -4.38 0.04
N ARG A 145 10.93 -3.70 -0.11
CA ARG A 145 9.59 -4.32 -0.25
C ARG A 145 9.03 -4.18 -1.66
N ALA A 146 9.73 -3.49 -2.57
CA ALA A 146 9.34 -3.33 -3.96
C ALA A 146 9.51 -4.68 -4.69
N GLY A 147 8.39 -5.34 -4.99
CA GLY A 147 8.37 -6.70 -5.59
C GLY A 147 7.71 -7.76 -4.71
N GLU A 148 7.22 -7.41 -3.52
CA GLU A 148 6.37 -8.32 -2.76
C GLU A 148 5.04 -8.61 -3.47
N ALA A 149 4.58 -9.86 -3.38
CA ALA A 149 3.24 -10.20 -3.82
C ALA A 149 2.21 -9.36 -3.05
N VAL A 150 1.14 -8.97 -3.74
CA VAL A 150 0.04 -8.16 -3.21
C VAL A 150 -0.44 -8.73 -1.86
N SER A 151 -0.42 -7.89 -0.82
CA SER A 151 -0.76 -8.34 0.53
C SER A 151 -2.26 -8.64 0.68
N PRO A 152 -2.64 -9.71 1.42
CA PRO A 152 -4.04 -9.99 1.73
C PRO A 152 -4.70 -8.90 2.58
N LEU A 153 -3.93 -8.01 3.22
CA LEU A 153 -4.44 -6.92 4.05
C LEU A 153 -4.38 -5.55 3.35
N GLN A 154 -3.95 -5.50 2.09
CA GLN A 154 -3.71 -4.24 1.39
C GLN A 154 -4.96 -3.34 1.38
N HIS A 155 -6.12 -3.87 1.02
CA HIS A 155 -7.38 -3.12 0.94
C HIS A 155 -7.80 -2.40 2.25
N ILE A 156 -7.28 -2.78 3.42
CA ILE A 156 -7.63 -2.16 4.71
C ILE A 156 -7.11 -0.70 4.82
N TRP A 157 -6.25 -0.25 3.90
CA TRP A 157 -5.76 1.12 3.83
C TRP A 157 -6.90 2.16 3.90
N SER A 158 -7.98 1.97 3.14
CA SER A 158 -9.07 2.95 3.05
C SER A 158 -9.85 3.05 4.36
N MET A 159 -9.97 1.94 5.09
CA MET A 159 -10.56 1.89 6.43
C MET A 159 -9.70 2.65 7.45
N SER A 160 -8.37 2.56 7.32
CA SER A 160 -7.44 3.34 8.16
C SER A 160 -7.61 4.84 7.93
N VAL A 161 -7.64 5.29 6.67
CA VAL A 161 -7.92 6.69 6.31
C VAL A 161 -9.26 7.15 6.88
N GLN A 162 -10.32 6.34 6.73
CA GLN A 162 -11.65 6.64 7.24
C GLN A 162 -11.67 6.74 8.78
N GLY A 163 -11.00 5.83 9.49
CA GLY A 163 -10.94 5.86 10.96
C GLY A 163 -10.11 7.03 11.51
N GLN A 164 -8.98 7.34 10.87
CA GLN A 164 -8.18 8.52 11.17
C GLN A 164 -9.01 9.80 10.98
N PHE A 165 -9.75 9.91 9.88
CA PHE A 165 -10.67 11.02 9.64
C PHE A 165 -11.73 11.12 10.74
N TYR A 166 -12.35 10.01 11.15
CA TYR A 166 -13.36 10.05 12.22
C TYR A 166 -12.82 10.61 13.53
N LEU A 167 -11.62 10.21 13.94
CA LEU A 167 -10.99 10.73 15.15
C LEU A 167 -10.57 12.19 14.98
N ALA A 168 -9.84 12.51 13.91
CA ALA A 168 -9.36 13.85 13.62
C ALA A 168 -10.52 14.86 13.51
N PHE A 169 -11.56 14.52 12.75
CA PHE A 169 -12.76 15.34 12.59
C PHE A 169 -13.51 15.53 13.91
N LEU A 170 -13.65 14.46 14.71
CA LEU A 170 -14.31 14.56 16.02
C LEU A 170 -13.57 15.50 16.96
N PHE A 171 -12.24 15.39 17.05
CA PHE A 171 -11.44 16.25 17.91
C PHE A 171 -11.36 17.69 17.39
N LEU A 172 -11.27 17.88 16.07
CA LEU A 172 -11.32 19.21 15.46
C LEU A 172 -12.62 19.94 15.81
N ILE A 173 -13.77 19.29 15.58
CA ILE A 173 -15.08 19.89 15.85
C ILE A 173 -15.29 20.09 17.36
N ALA A 174 -14.87 19.14 18.19
CA ALA A 174 -14.95 19.28 19.65
C ALA A 174 -14.08 20.43 20.18
N GLY A 175 -12.86 20.58 19.65
CA GLY A 175 -11.94 21.66 20.00
C GLY A 175 -12.49 23.03 19.63
N ILE A 176 -12.98 23.19 18.40
CA ILE A 176 -13.64 24.43 17.95
C ILE A 176 -14.88 24.72 18.82
N ALA A 177 -15.73 23.71 19.06
CA ALA A 177 -16.91 23.88 19.90
C ALA A 177 -16.56 24.27 21.35
N TYR A 178 -15.45 23.76 21.89
CA TYR A 178 -14.94 24.11 23.22
C TYR A 178 -14.44 25.55 23.28
N LEU A 179 -13.62 25.97 22.32
CA LEU A 179 -13.04 27.32 22.25
C LEU A 179 -14.12 28.40 22.06
N LEU A 180 -15.23 28.05 21.39
CA LEU A 180 -16.33 28.98 21.08
C LEU A 180 -17.51 28.90 22.06
N ARG A 181 -17.36 28.25 23.21
CA ARG A 181 -18.45 28.12 24.21
C ARG A 181 -19.01 29.47 24.68
N GLY A 182 -18.28 30.57 24.51
CA GLY A 182 -18.71 31.93 24.88
C GLY A 182 -19.25 32.81 23.74
N LEU A 183 -19.18 32.38 22.47
CA LEU A 183 -19.62 33.17 21.31
C LEU A 183 -20.98 32.68 20.81
N ALA A 184 -21.92 33.59 20.56
CA ALA A 184 -23.31 33.29 20.18
C ALA A 184 -23.37 32.27 19.02
N GLY A 185 -24.09 31.16 19.23
CA GLY A 185 -24.13 29.96 18.38
C GLY A 185 -24.48 30.14 16.90
N LYS A 186 -24.89 31.35 16.47
CA LYS A 186 -25.08 31.69 15.05
C LYS A 186 -23.77 31.70 14.26
N HIS A 187 -22.65 32.13 14.85
CA HIS A 187 -21.35 32.19 14.16
C HIS A 187 -20.62 30.85 14.11
N GLN A 188 -20.95 29.91 15.01
CA GLN A 188 -20.32 28.59 15.07
C GLN A 188 -20.56 27.80 13.78
N ARG A 189 -21.78 27.83 13.24
CA ARG A 189 -22.09 27.14 11.96
C ARG A 189 -21.28 27.72 10.80
N THR A 190 -21.20 29.04 10.70
CA THR A 190 -20.42 29.71 9.64
C THR A 190 -18.94 29.36 9.76
N LEU A 191 -18.37 29.38 10.96
CA LEU A 191 -16.97 29.02 11.16
C LEU A 191 -16.71 27.57 10.77
N PHE A 192 -17.57 26.62 11.16
CA PHE A 192 -17.40 25.23 10.74
C PHE A 192 -17.39 25.09 9.21
N VAL A 193 -18.30 25.77 8.51
CA VAL A 193 -18.33 25.74 7.04
C VAL A 193 -17.06 26.35 6.45
N VAL A 194 -16.57 27.47 6.99
CA VAL A 194 -15.33 28.13 6.51
C VAL A 194 -14.12 27.24 6.74
N VAL A 195 -13.94 26.70 7.94
CA VAL A 195 -12.81 25.83 8.29
C VAL A 195 -12.83 24.55 7.45
N LEU A 196 -13.99 23.89 7.34
CA LEU A 196 -14.10 22.66 6.55
C LEU A 196 -13.90 22.92 5.05
N SER A 197 -14.38 24.06 4.53
CA SER A 197 -14.12 24.46 3.14
C SER A 197 -12.63 24.71 2.90
N ALA A 198 -11.96 25.44 3.79
CA ALA A 198 -10.53 25.70 3.70
C ALA A 198 -9.71 24.40 3.72
N LEU A 199 -10.03 23.49 4.64
CA LEU A 199 -9.37 22.18 4.73
C LEU A 199 -9.65 21.30 3.49
N THR A 200 -10.86 21.36 2.92
CA THR A 200 -11.21 20.61 1.70
C THR A 200 -10.36 21.09 0.52
N VAL A 201 -10.27 22.42 0.33
CA VAL A 201 -9.48 23.02 -0.75
C VAL A 201 -7.98 22.75 -0.57
N ALA A 202 -7.47 22.89 0.66
CA ALA A 202 -6.07 22.61 0.97
C ALA A 202 -5.72 21.14 0.71
N SER A 203 -6.57 20.21 1.15
CA SER A 203 -6.39 18.77 0.93
C SER A 203 -6.46 18.40 -0.56
N PHE A 204 -7.39 19.00 -1.32
CA PHE A 204 -7.49 18.79 -2.76
C PHE A 204 -6.27 19.34 -3.53
N GLY A 205 -5.81 20.54 -3.15
CA GLY A 205 -4.58 21.12 -3.71
C GLY A 205 -3.35 20.26 -3.42
N TYR A 206 -3.22 19.76 -2.18
CA TYR A 206 -2.16 18.83 -1.81
C TYR A 206 -2.26 17.51 -2.60
N ALA A 207 -3.46 16.98 -2.83
CA ALA A 207 -3.66 15.76 -3.61
C ALA A 207 -3.11 15.89 -5.04
N ILE A 208 -3.32 17.06 -5.69
CA ILE A 208 -2.80 17.33 -7.03
C ILE A 208 -1.27 17.35 -7.05
N VAL A 209 -0.66 18.04 -6.08
CA VAL A 209 0.80 18.16 -5.99
C VAL A 209 1.42 16.79 -5.69
N ALA A 210 0.94 16.10 -4.65
CA ALA A 210 1.46 14.81 -4.23
C ALA A 210 1.34 13.75 -5.34
N HIS A 211 0.21 13.73 -6.06
CA HIS A 211 -0.02 12.84 -7.19
C HIS A 211 1.01 13.04 -8.31
N ARG A 212 1.40 14.30 -8.61
CA ARG A 212 2.43 14.60 -9.62
C ARG A 212 3.84 14.27 -9.15
N THR A 213 4.12 14.40 -7.85
CA THR A 213 5.46 14.11 -7.31
C THR A 213 5.72 12.59 -7.27
N TYR A 214 4.84 11.84 -6.61
CA TYR A 214 4.95 10.38 -6.51
C TYR A 214 3.60 9.76 -6.17
N GLN A 215 2.89 9.35 -7.23
CA GLN A 215 1.52 8.86 -7.16
C GLN A 215 1.30 7.69 -6.18
N PRO A 216 2.19 6.68 -6.08
CA PRO A 216 1.94 5.53 -5.19
C PRO A 216 1.85 5.88 -3.71
N ILE A 217 2.66 6.85 -3.23
CA ILE A 217 2.53 7.37 -1.85
C ILE A 217 1.27 8.23 -1.72
N ALA A 218 1.00 9.09 -2.71
CA ALA A 218 -0.18 9.95 -2.70
C ALA A 218 -1.49 9.14 -2.62
N TYR A 219 -1.53 7.96 -3.24
CA TYR A 219 -2.67 7.05 -3.25
C TYR A 219 -3.12 6.67 -1.82
N TYR A 220 -2.17 6.38 -0.92
CA TYR A 220 -2.43 5.96 0.45
C TYR A 220 -2.41 7.11 1.48
N ASN A 221 -2.05 8.33 1.07
CA ASN A 221 -1.85 9.45 1.98
C ASN A 221 -3.18 10.03 2.49
N SER A 222 -3.34 10.07 3.82
CA SER A 222 -4.58 10.56 4.47
C SER A 222 -4.88 12.03 4.17
N PHE A 223 -3.85 12.87 4.02
CA PHE A 223 -4.01 14.29 3.70
C PHE A 223 -4.40 14.51 2.24
N ALA A 224 -3.94 13.66 1.32
CA ALA A 224 -4.35 13.70 -0.08
C ALA A 224 -5.80 13.18 -0.27
N ARG A 225 -6.25 12.27 0.59
CA ARG A 225 -7.62 11.71 0.56
C ARG A 225 -8.64 12.50 1.38
N GLY A 226 -8.19 13.39 2.26
CA GLY A 226 -9.05 14.09 3.23
C GLY A 226 -10.21 14.88 2.61
N TRP A 227 -10.00 15.48 1.43
CA TRP A 227 -11.00 16.31 0.75
C TRP A 227 -12.26 15.52 0.38
N GLU A 228 -12.15 14.22 0.09
CA GLU A 228 -13.29 13.36 -0.27
C GLU A 228 -14.29 13.27 0.90
N LEU A 229 -13.76 13.06 2.12
CA LEU A 229 -14.56 12.97 3.34
C LEU A 229 -15.06 14.35 3.79
N LEU A 230 -14.22 15.38 3.71
CA LEU A 230 -14.60 16.75 4.09
C LEU A 230 -15.69 17.30 3.17
N LEU A 231 -15.62 17.04 1.87
CA LEU A 231 -16.65 17.41 0.90
C LEU A 231 -17.99 16.73 1.23
N GLY A 232 -17.95 15.44 1.59
CA GLY A 232 -19.11 14.72 2.12
C GLY A 232 -19.75 15.42 3.32
N ALA A 233 -18.93 15.84 4.29
CA ALA A 233 -19.39 16.55 5.47
C ALA A 233 -20.02 17.93 5.13
N LEU A 234 -19.41 18.67 4.19
CA LEU A 234 -19.89 19.97 3.71
C LEU A 234 -21.24 19.86 2.98
N VAL A 235 -21.41 18.86 2.13
CA VAL A 235 -22.67 18.61 1.42
C VAL A 235 -23.83 18.37 2.39
N GLY A 236 -23.56 17.79 3.56
CA GLY A 236 -24.52 17.69 4.66
C GLY A 236 -25.15 19.04 5.08
N ALA A 237 -24.41 20.15 4.98
CA ALA A 237 -24.91 21.48 5.30
C ALA A 237 -25.84 22.06 4.21
N LEU A 238 -25.72 21.59 2.96
CA LEU A 238 -26.52 22.03 1.81
C LEU A 238 -27.85 21.31 1.70
N VAL A 239 -27.96 20.09 2.22
CA VAL A 239 -29.19 19.26 2.17
C VAL A 239 -30.48 20.02 2.53
N PRO A 240 -30.53 20.84 3.60
CA PRO A 240 -31.76 21.56 3.97
C PRO A 240 -32.16 22.68 2.98
N VAL A 241 -31.21 23.19 2.19
CA VAL A 241 -31.39 24.37 1.33
C VAL A 241 -31.79 23.98 -0.09
N ILE A 242 -31.39 22.80 -0.56
CA ILE A 242 -31.69 22.34 -1.92
C ILE A 242 -33.19 22.08 -2.11
N ARG A 243 -33.77 22.73 -3.13
CA ARG A 243 -35.19 22.62 -3.52
C ARG A 243 -35.35 22.44 -5.03
N TRP A 244 -34.69 21.43 -5.60
CA TRP A 244 -34.76 21.15 -7.04
C TRP A 244 -36.12 20.57 -7.47
N PRO A 245 -36.63 20.90 -8.67
CA PRO A 245 -37.80 20.23 -9.26
C PRO A 245 -37.47 18.78 -9.63
N MET A 246 -38.49 17.93 -9.77
CA MET A 246 -38.32 16.48 -9.99
C MET A 246 -37.52 16.11 -11.24
N TRP A 247 -37.64 16.87 -12.33
CA TRP A 247 -36.91 16.60 -13.56
C TRP A 247 -35.40 16.80 -13.38
N VAL A 248 -34.97 17.89 -12.71
CA VAL A 248 -33.55 18.13 -12.39
C VAL A 248 -33.02 17.02 -11.51
N ARG A 249 -33.76 16.63 -10.47
CA ARG A 249 -33.36 15.53 -9.57
C ARG A 249 -33.15 14.23 -10.32
N THR A 250 -34.04 13.92 -11.26
CA THR A 250 -33.98 12.69 -12.05
C THR A 250 -32.80 12.72 -13.01
N VAL A 251 -32.60 13.81 -13.76
CA VAL A 251 -31.46 13.96 -14.69
C VAL A 251 -30.14 13.88 -13.93
N VAL A 252 -29.99 14.66 -12.86
CA VAL A 252 -28.77 14.69 -12.04
C VAL A 252 -28.49 13.32 -11.43
N ALA A 253 -29.50 12.64 -10.87
CA ALA A 253 -29.33 11.31 -10.30
C ALA A 253 -28.98 10.26 -11.37
N THR A 254 -29.54 10.36 -12.58
CA THR A 254 -29.22 9.44 -13.69
C THR A 254 -27.78 9.63 -14.16
N VAL A 255 -27.35 10.88 -14.37
CA VAL A 255 -25.96 11.20 -14.74
C VAL A 255 -24.99 10.75 -13.65
N ALA A 256 -25.31 11.02 -12.39
CA ALA A 256 -24.50 10.59 -11.25
C ALA A 256 -24.39 9.06 -11.16
N LEU A 257 -25.50 8.33 -11.31
CA LEU A 257 -25.47 6.87 -11.30
C LEU A 257 -24.67 6.32 -12.47
N GLY A 258 -24.85 6.88 -13.68
CA GLY A 258 -24.07 6.52 -14.86
C GLY A 258 -22.56 6.72 -14.62
N ALA A 259 -22.17 7.89 -14.10
CA ALA A 259 -20.78 8.19 -13.78
C ALA A 259 -20.17 7.22 -12.75
N ILE A 260 -20.92 6.83 -11.72
CA ILE A 260 -20.45 5.84 -10.72
C ILE A 260 -20.26 4.46 -11.37
N LEU A 261 -21.21 4.01 -12.19
CA LEU A 261 -21.15 2.71 -12.84
C LEU A 261 -20.05 2.63 -13.91
N SER A 262 -19.77 3.73 -14.62
CA SER A 262 -18.76 3.77 -15.68
C SER A 262 -17.36 4.13 -15.18
N CYS A 263 -17.21 4.64 -13.95
CA CYS A 263 -15.95 5.17 -13.43
C CYS A 263 -14.80 4.17 -13.57
N GLY A 264 -14.95 2.95 -13.05
CA GLY A 264 -13.89 1.93 -13.11
C GLY A 264 -13.53 1.44 -14.51
N ALA A 265 -14.45 1.55 -15.47
CA ALA A 265 -14.20 1.14 -16.85
C ALA A 265 -13.43 2.21 -17.63
N LEU A 266 -13.72 3.49 -17.36
CA LEU A 266 -13.20 4.63 -18.11
C LEU A 266 -11.95 5.26 -17.48
N ILE A 267 -11.78 5.12 -16.17
CA ILE A 267 -10.71 5.76 -15.40
C ILE A 267 -9.90 4.66 -14.72
N ASP A 268 -8.59 4.69 -14.92
CA ASP A 268 -7.67 3.83 -14.17
C ASP A 268 -7.45 4.40 -12.76
N GLY A 269 -8.34 4.05 -11.83
CA GLY A 269 -8.31 4.58 -10.47
C GLY A 269 -7.02 4.27 -9.69
N VAL A 270 -6.25 3.23 -10.09
CA VAL A 270 -4.96 2.92 -9.46
C VAL A 270 -3.97 4.05 -9.73
N ASN A 271 -3.96 4.54 -10.96
CA ASN A 271 -3.02 5.54 -11.42
C ASN A 271 -3.54 6.97 -11.21
N GLU A 272 -4.85 7.20 -11.32
CA GLU A 272 -5.40 8.57 -11.38
C GLU A 272 -5.85 9.14 -10.03
N PHE A 273 -6.14 8.32 -9.02
CA PHE A 273 -6.62 8.79 -7.72
C PHE A 273 -5.46 9.05 -6.73
N PRO A 274 -5.55 10.01 -5.78
CA PRO A 274 -6.65 10.94 -5.46
C PRO A 274 -6.67 12.24 -6.27
N GLY A 275 -6.07 12.26 -7.46
CA GLY A 275 -5.98 13.45 -8.31
C GLY A 275 -7.35 13.96 -8.78
N PRO A 276 -7.38 14.97 -9.69
CA PRO A 276 -8.62 15.59 -10.15
C PRO A 276 -9.70 14.62 -10.64
N TRP A 277 -9.30 13.48 -11.23
CA TRP A 277 -10.22 12.45 -11.70
C TRP A 277 -11.07 11.79 -10.59
N ALA A 278 -10.61 11.81 -9.34
CA ALA A 278 -11.41 11.34 -8.20
C ALA A 278 -12.65 12.23 -7.94
N LEU A 279 -12.72 13.44 -8.51
CA LEU A 279 -13.95 14.25 -8.51
C LEU A 279 -15.11 13.56 -9.23
N VAL A 280 -14.85 12.64 -10.17
CA VAL A 280 -15.89 11.92 -10.89
C VAL A 280 -16.72 11.06 -9.94
N PRO A 281 -16.16 10.05 -9.25
CA PRO A 281 -16.94 9.22 -8.31
C PRO A 281 -17.42 10.02 -7.10
N VAL A 282 -16.60 10.91 -6.53
CA VAL A 282 -16.96 11.69 -5.33
C VAL A 282 -18.06 12.70 -5.66
N GLY A 283 -17.90 13.46 -6.73
CA GLY A 283 -18.89 14.44 -7.19
C GLY A 283 -20.22 13.77 -7.56
N ALA A 284 -20.17 12.63 -8.25
CA ALA A 284 -21.35 11.84 -8.55
C ALA A 284 -22.07 11.36 -7.27
N ALA A 285 -21.33 10.90 -6.26
CA ALA A 285 -21.91 10.55 -4.96
C ALA A 285 -22.58 11.77 -4.29
N MET A 286 -21.95 12.94 -4.34
CA MET A 286 -22.53 14.17 -3.78
C MET A 286 -23.81 14.57 -4.50
N LEU A 287 -23.82 14.52 -5.84
CA LEU A 287 -25.00 14.79 -6.65
C LEU A 287 -26.14 13.81 -6.35
N MET A 288 -25.84 12.53 -6.12
CA MET A 288 -26.82 11.52 -5.73
C MET A 288 -27.45 11.81 -4.35
N ILE A 289 -26.64 12.25 -3.38
CA ILE A 289 -27.13 12.68 -2.05
C ILE A 289 -28.09 13.86 -2.19
N LEU A 290 -27.69 14.89 -2.96
CA LEU A 290 -28.44 16.12 -3.18
C LEU A 290 -29.73 15.90 -3.99
N ALA A 291 -29.73 14.99 -4.97
CA ALA A 291 -30.92 14.65 -5.74
C ALA A 291 -32.06 14.08 -4.88
N GLY A 292 -31.72 13.42 -3.76
CA GLY A 292 -32.69 12.94 -2.77
C GLY A 292 -32.92 13.90 -1.58
N ALA A 293 -32.34 15.11 -1.58
CA ALA A 293 -32.41 16.03 -0.44
C ALA A 293 -33.75 16.76 -0.34
N ASN A 294 -34.25 16.99 0.89
CA ASN A 294 -35.39 17.87 1.18
C ASN A 294 -36.64 17.64 0.30
N MET A 295 -37.02 16.38 0.09
CA MET A 295 -38.08 16.00 -0.85
C MET A 295 -39.46 16.54 -0.46
N ALA A 296 -39.70 16.81 0.82
CA ALA A 296 -40.98 17.33 1.32
C ALA A 296 -41.16 18.85 1.13
N ALA A 297 -40.11 19.59 0.75
CA ALA A 297 -40.16 21.05 0.67
C ALA A 297 -40.88 21.60 -0.58
N ARG A 298 -41.35 20.75 -1.49
CA ARG A 298 -41.93 21.15 -2.77
C ARG A 298 -43.18 20.31 -3.09
N PRO A 299 -44.34 20.92 -3.41
CA PRO A 299 -45.57 20.17 -3.69
C PRO A 299 -45.48 19.26 -4.94
N ASP A 300 -44.68 19.64 -5.93
CA ASP A 300 -44.50 18.93 -7.21
C ASP A 300 -43.80 17.59 -7.07
N THR A 301 -43.02 17.39 -6.01
CA THR A 301 -42.37 16.09 -5.74
C THR A 301 -43.34 15.07 -5.15
N ARG A 302 -44.44 15.52 -4.53
CA ARG A 302 -45.39 14.68 -3.76
C ARG A 302 -44.70 13.71 -2.78
N GLY A 303 -43.53 14.09 -2.27
CA GLY A 303 -42.70 13.22 -1.41
C GLY A 303 -42.11 11.99 -2.12
N ARG A 304 -42.19 11.87 -3.44
CA ARG A 304 -41.65 10.75 -4.22
C ARG A 304 -40.16 10.92 -4.48
N MET A 305 -39.41 9.82 -4.36
CA MET A 305 -37.99 9.77 -4.73
C MET A 305 -37.82 9.77 -6.25
N PRO A 306 -36.76 10.40 -6.79
CA PRO A 306 -36.42 10.28 -8.21
C PRO A 306 -36.11 8.83 -8.58
N ALA A 307 -36.33 8.46 -9.85
CA ALA A 307 -36.27 7.07 -10.29
C ALA A 307 -34.95 6.34 -9.95
N PRO A 308 -33.75 6.92 -10.16
CA PRO A 308 -32.50 6.27 -9.78
C PRO A 308 -32.41 5.99 -8.27
N ASN A 309 -32.79 6.94 -7.41
CA ASN A 309 -32.80 6.72 -5.96
C ASN A 309 -33.80 5.64 -5.53
N ARG A 310 -34.93 5.49 -6.25
CA ARG A 310 -35.88 4.38 -6.00
C ARG A 310 -35.27 3.02 -6.35
N ILE A 311 -34.52 2.94 -7.45
CA ILE A 311 -33.79 1.72 -7.82
C ILE A 311 -32.78 1.37 -6.73
N LEU A 312 -32.05 2.35 -6.21
CA LEU A 312 -31.11 2.12 -5.11
C LEU A 312 -31.81 1.65 -3.83
N ALA A 313 -33.03 2.10 -3.56
CA ALA A 313 -33.77 1.72 -2.36
C ALA A 313 -34.39 0.31 -2.39
N VAL A 314 -34.15 -0.51 -3.42
CA VAL A 314 -34.67 -1.89 -3.49
C VAL A 314 -33.96 -2.81 -2.48
N GLY A 315 -34.71 -3.78 -1.95
CA GLY A 315 -34.26 -4.69 -0.90
C GLY A 315 -32.86 -5.29 -1.12
N PRO A 316 -32.55 -5.92 -2.27
CA PRO A 316 -31.25 -6.54 -2.51
C PRO A 316 -30.06 -5.58 -2.39
N LEU A 317 -30.17 -4.37 -2.95
CA LEU A 317 -29.10 -3.37 -2.88
C LEU A 317 -28.93 -2.81 -1.47
N VAL A 318 -30.04 -2.64 -0.74
CA VAL A 318 -30.01 -2.23 0.67
C VAL A 318 -29.38 -3.32 1.55
N THR A 319 -29.70 -4.60 1.33
CA THR A 319 -29.08 -5.73 2.04
C THR A 319 -27.57 -5.79 1.76
N LEU A 320 -27.17 -5.61 0.50
CA LEU A 320 -25.77 -5.53 0.12
C LEU A 320 -25.06 -4.34 0.79
N GLY A 321 -25.72 -3.18 0.85
CA GLY A 321 -25.25 -2.00 1.56
C GLY A 321 -25.13 -2.18 3.08
N ALA A 322 -26.01 -2.99 3.68
CA ALA A 322 -26.00 -3.31 5.09
C ALA A 322 -24.76 -4.16 5.47
N MET A 323 -24.42 -5.16 4.64
CA MET A 323 -23.23 -6.02 4.84
C MET A 323 -21.96 -5.49 4.16
N ALA A 324 -22.01 -4.31 3.54
CA ALA A 324 -20.90 -3.77 2.73
C ALA A 324 -19.57 -3.68 3.49
N TYR A 325 -19.60 -3.43 4.80
CA TYR A 325 -18.39 -3.36 5.61
C TYR A 325 -17.71 -4.74 5.74
N SER A 326 -18.45 -5.74 6.23
CA SER A 326 -17.96 -7.12 6.29
C SER A 326 -17.56 -7.67 4.92
N LEU A 327 -18.30 -7.35 3.85
CA LEU A 327 -17.95 -7.78 2.49
C LEU A 327 -16.65 -7.13 2.01
N TYR A 328 -16.46 -5.85 2.32
CA TYR A 328 -15.21 -5.17 2.05
C TYR A 328 -14.02 -5.88 2.73
N LEU A 329 -14.18 -6.33 3.97
CA LEU A 329 -13.11 -7.03 4.68
C LEU A 329 -12.81 -8.42 4.11
N TRP A 330 -13.81 -9.19 3.69
CA TRP A 330 -13.62 -10.59 3.25
C TRP A 330 -13.23 -10.76 1.77
N HIS A 331 -13.72 -9.90 0.87
CA HIS A 331 -13.58 -10.15 -0.58
C HIS A 331 -12.13 -10.17 -1.06
N TRP A 332 -11.30 -9.27 -0.54
CA TRP A 332 -9.92 -9.12 -0.98
C TRP A 332 -8.99 -10.21 -0.43
N PRO A 333 -8.95 -10.50 0.89
CA PRO A 333 -8.09 -11.56 1.39
C PRO A 333 -8.38 -12.91 0.75
N LEU A 334 -9.67 -13.25 0.56
CA LEU A 334 -10.04 -14.52 -0.08
C LEU A 334 -9.55 -14.62 -1.53
N LEU A 335 -9.62 -13.52 -2.30
CA LEU A 335 -9.03 -13.46 -3.63
C LEU A 335 -7.50 -13.67 -3.57
N ILE A 336 -6.80 -12.94 -2.71
CA ILE A 336 -5.34 -13.02 -2.61
C ILE A 336 -4.86 -14.40 -2.18
N PHE A 337 -5.53 -15.03 -1.20
CA PHE A 337 -5.20 -16.40 -0.81
C PHE A 337 -5.51 -17.43 -1.89
N TRP A 338 -6.59 -17.24 -2.66
CA TRP A 338 -6.89 -18.09 -3.81
C TRP A 338 -5.83 -18.01 -4.90
N LEU A 339 -5.43 -16.78 -5.28
CA LEU A 339 -4.38 -16.57 -6.28
C LEU A 339 -3.02 -17.10 -5.80
N ALA A 340 -2.70 -16.93 -4.51
CA ALA A 340 -1.47 -17.48 -3.93
C ALA A 340 -1.46 -19.02 -3.86
N TYR A 341 -2.63 -19.64 -3.67
CA TYR A 341 -2.78 -21.09 -3.64
C TYR A 341 -2.70 -21.73 -5.04
N THR A 342 -3.38 -21.12 -6.02
CA THR A 342 -3.44 -21.62 -7.40
C THR A 342 -2.23 -21.24 -8.25
N GLY A 343 -1.53 -20.16 -7.89
CA GLY A 343 -0.49 -19.56 -8.73
C GLY A 343 -1.03 -18.78 -9.94
N HIS A 344 -2.35 -18.62 -10.07
CA HIS A 344 -2.96 -17.86 -11.15
C HIS A 344 -2.74 -16.35 -10.98
N LYS A 345 -2.61 -15.63 -12.11
CA LYS A 345 -2.52 -14.16 -12.14
C LYS A 345 -3.87 -13.48 -11.88
N HIS A 346 -4.94 -14.07 -12.40
CA HIS A 346 -6.30 -13.55 -12.30
C HIS A 346 -7.27 -14.70 -12.05
N ALA A 347 -8.34 -14.42 -11.31
CA ALA A 347 -9.43 -15.36 -11.18
C ALA A 347 -10.23 -15.38 -12.49
N ASN A 348 -10.45 -16.57 -13.05
CA ASN A 348 -11.41 -16.70 -14.15
C ASN A 348 -12.84 -16.41 -13.65
N PHE A 349 -13.82 -16.41 -14.56
CA PHE A 349 -15.20 -16.06 -14.19
C PHE A 349 -15.78 -16.95 -13.08
N ILE A 350 -15.56 -18.26 -13.16
CA ILE A 350 -16.09 -19.25 -12.20
C ILE A 350 -15.40 -19.09 -10.84
N GLU A 351 -14.06 -19.03 -10.85
CA GLU A 351 -13.25 -18.81 -9.63
C GLU A 351 -13.65 -17.51 -8.94
N GLY A 352 -13.77 -16.42 -9.70
CA GLY A 352 -14.15 -15.12 -9.18
C GLY A 352 -15.58 -15.12 -8.61
N ALA A 353 -16.53 -15.77 -9.29
CA ALA A 353 -17.89 -15.92 -8.79
C ALA A 353 -17.93 -16.72 -7.48
N ALA A 354 -17.14 -17.80 -7.38
CA ALA A 354 -17.02 -18.59 -6.15
C ALA A 354 -16.41 -17.78 -5.00
N VAL A 355 -15.32 -17.04 -5.26
CA VAL A 355 -14.70 -16.15 -4.27
C VAL A 355 -15.70 -15.12 -3.77
N LEU A 356 -16.44 -14.45 -4.66
CA LEU A 356 -17.45 -13.45 -4.25
C LEU A 356 -18.62 -14.07 -3.50
N LEU A 357 -19.07 -15.26 -3.88
CA LEU A 357 -20.13 -15.97 -3.19
C LEU A 357 -19.71 -16.32 -1.76
N VAL A 358 -18.54 -16.94 -1.58
CA VAL A 358 -17.99 -17.27 -0.25
C VAL A 358 -17.80 -15.99 0.57
N SER A 359 -17.27 -14.93 -0.03
CA SER A 359 -17.12 -13.62 0.61
C SER A 359 -18.45 -13.05 1.06
N GLY A 360 -19.50 -13.14 0.25
CA GLY A 360 -20.86 -12.72 0.58
C GLY A 360 -21.47 -13.50 1.73
N VAL A 361 -21.29 -14.82 1.75
CA VAL A 361 -21.76 -15.69 2.84
C VAL A 361 -21.05 -15.36 4.14
N LEU A 362 -19.71 -15.28 4.14
CA LEU A 362 -18.94 -14.91 5.32
C LEU A 362 -19.27 -13.49 5.79
N ALA A 363 -19.47 -12.56 4.86
CA ALA A 363 -19.86 -11.20 5.19
C ALA A 363 -21.24 -11.13 5.85
N TYR A 364 -22.22 -11.87 5.32
CA TYR A 364 -23.54 -11.97 5.91
C TYR A 364 -23.49 -12.57 7.32
N LEU A 365 -22.73 -13.66 7.51
CA LEU A 365 -22.55 -14.30 8.82
C LEU A 365 -21.84 -13.38 9.81
N THR A 366 -20.77 -12.70 9.38
CA THR A 366 -20.03 -11.74 10.21
C THR A 366 -20.93 -10.56 10.61
N THR A 367 -21.71 -10.03 9.68
CA THR A 367 -22.66 -8.94 9.95
C THR A 367 -23.70 -9.38 10.99
N ARG A 368 -24.35 -10.52 10.75
CA ARG A 368 -25.47 -11.01 11.59
C ARG A 368 -25.02 -11.48 12.97
N HIS A 369 -23.88 -12.16 13.06
CA HIS A 369 -23.44 -12.84 14.28
C HIS A 369 -22.37 -12.08 15.07
N VAL A 370 -21.66 -11.13 14.45
CA VAL A 370 -20.59 -10.35 15.10
C VAL A 370 -20.96 -8.88 15.18
N GLU A 371 -21.24 -8.25 14.04
CA GLU A 371 -21.51 -6.80 14.01
C GLU A 371 -22.80 -6.43 14.74
N ASP A 372 -23.94 -6.95 14.30
CA ASP A 372 -25.25 -6.56 14.85
C ASP A 372 -25.36 -6.79 16.37
N PRO A 373 -24.94 -7.94 16.93
CA PRO A 373 -25.04 -8.18 18.37
C PRO A 373 -24.15 -7.26 19.21
N LEU A 374 -22.99 -6.84 18.69
CA LEU A 374 -22.04 -5.97 19.40
C LEU A 374 -22.31 -4.47 19.17
N ARG A 375 -22.95 -4.13 18.05
CA ARG A 375 -23.32 -2.77 17.65
C ARG A 375 -24.52 -2.24 18.43
N TYR A 376 -25.56 -3.06 18.60
CA TYR A 376 -26.79 -2.64 19.27
C TYR A 376 -26.75 -3.01 20.76
N ARG A 377 -26.75 -1.99 21.64
CA ARG A 377 -27.14 -2.24 23.04
C ARG A 377 -28.61 -2.64 23.04
N PRO A 378 -29.02 -3.72 23.73
CA PRO A 378 -30.41 -3.84 24.14
C PRO A 378 -30.72 -2.56 24.90
N THR A 379 -31.77 -1.86 24.49
CA THR A 379 -32.27 -0.64 25.12
C THR A 379 -32.19 -0.84 26.62
N ALA A 380 -31.51 0.06 27.33
CA ALA A 380 -31.41 0.00 28.78
C ALA A 380 -32.79 0.28 29.38
N GLN A 381 -33.70 -0.69 29.31
CA GLN A 381 -34.79 -0.80 30.26
C GLN A 381 -34.09 -0.99 31.62
N ARG A 382 -34.13 0.08 32.41
CA ARG A 382 -33.74 0.20 33.82
C ARG A 382 -32.81 -0.92 34.30
N ALA A 383 -31.51 -0.64 34.33
CA ALA A 383 -30.53 -1.48 34.99
C ALA A 383 -30.84 -1.54 36.50
N ALA A 384 -31.76 -2.43 36.89
CA ALA A 384 -31.68 -3.09 38.18
C ALA A 384 -30.32 -3.81 38.24
N SER A 385 -29.73 -3.85 39.43
CA SER A 385 -28.45 -4.48 39.75
C SER A 385 -28.44 -5.98 39.43
N ILE A 386 -28.24 -6.34 38.17
CA ILE A 386 -28.09 -7.75 37.77
C ILE A 386 -26.73 -8.25 38.30
N PRO A 387 -26.69 -9.38 39.04
CA PRO A 387 -25.46 -9.98 39.54
C PRO A 387 -24.46 -10.25 38.41
N TRP A 388 -23.17 -9.99 38.67
CA TRP A 388 -22.09 -10.08 37.68
C TRP A 388 -22.04 -11.45 36.95
N ARG A 389 -22.38 -12.54 37.66
CA ARG A 389 -22.43 -13.91 37.14
C ARG A 389 -23.50 -14.12 36.06
N GLN A 390 -24.66 -13.46 36.16
CA GLN A 390 -25.71 -13.50 35.13
C GLN A 390 -25.39 -12.57 33.96
N ARG A 391 -24.64 -11.50 34.20
CA ARG A 391 -24.14 -10.62 33.14
C ARG A 391 -23.17 -11.36 32.22
N MET A 392 -22.23 -12.14 32.79
CA MET A 392 -21.26 -12.95 32.04
C MET A 392 -21.86 -14.03 31.16
N ARG A 393 -23.06 -14.53 31.49
CA ARG A 393 -23.77 -15.54 30.70
C ARG A 393 -24.52 -14.98 29.49
N ARG A 394 -24.49 -13.66 29.25
CA ARG A 394 -25.10 -13.09 28.04
C ARG A 394 -24.24 -13.43 26.82
N PRO A 395 -24.83 -13.96 25.74
CA PRO A 395 -24.08 -14.38 24.55
C PRO A 395 -23.27 -13.25 23.92
N THR A 396 -23.72 -11.99 24.06
CA THR A 396 -22.98 -10.80 23.60
C THR A 396 -21.72 -10.50 24.40
N MET A 397 -21.67 -10.84 25.69
CA MET A 397 -20.45 -10.67 26.50
C MET A 397 -19.44 -11.76 26.17
N VAL A 398 -19.89 -13.02 26.02
CA VAL A 398 -19.02 -14.13 25.59
C VAL A 398 -18.41 -13.84 24.22
N LEU A 399 -19.24 -13.45 23.24
CA LEU A 399 -18.77 -13.06 21.91
C LEU A 399 -17.78 -11.88 21.96
N GLY A 400 -18.10 -10.84 22.74
CA GLY A 400 -17.20 -9.70 22.94
C GLY A 400 -15.86 -10.12 23.55
N SER A 401 -15.87 -11.02 24.54
CA SER A 401 -14.65 -11.57 25.15
C SER A 401 -13.84 -12.43 24.17
N VAL A 402 -14.49 -13.23 23.31
CA VAL A 402 -13.82 -14.02 22.27
C VAL A 402 -13.15 -13.10 21.25
N VAL A 403 -13.85 -12.07 20.77
CA VAL A 403 -13.27 -11.08 19.85
C VAL A 403 -12.08 -10.36 20.50
N VAL A 404 -12.19 -9.96 21.77
CA VAL A 404 -11.06 -9.34 22.49
C VAL A 404 -9.90 -10.31 22.62
N LEU A 405 -10.15 -11.56 22.98
CA LEU A 405 -9.11 -12.59 23.09
C LEU A 405 -8.41 -12.81 21.75
N LEU A 406 -9.15 -12.94 20.66
CA LEU A 406 -8.58 -13.05 19.31
C LEU A 406 -7.69 -11.85 18.97
N GLY A 407 -8.15 -10.64 19.28
CA GLY A 407 -7.36 -9.41 19.06
C GLY A 407 -6.07 -9.40 19.88
N VAL A 408 -6.13 -9.81 21.15
CA VAL A 408 -4.95 -9.92 22.03
C VAL A 408 -4.01 -11.00 21.52
N THR A 409 -4.51 -12.18 21.15
CA THR A 409 -3.70 -13.27 20.60
C THR A 409 -3.00 -12.82 19.33
N LEU A 410 -3.71 -12.23 18.37
CA LEU A 410 -3.13 -11.70 17.13
C LEU A 410 -2.03 -10.69 17.39
N THR A 411 -2.26 -9.77 18.33
CA THR A 411 -1.28 -8.74 18.70
C THR A 411 -0.04 -9.38 19.33
N ALA A 412 -0.23 -10.27 20.30
CA ALA A 412 0.87 -10.97 20.96
C ALA A 412 1.69 -11.81 19.98
N THR A 413 1.05 -12.62 19.14
CA THR A 413 1.74 -13.44 18.15
C THR A 413 2.47 -12.59 17.11
N SER A 414 1.91 -11.45 16.70
CA SER A 414 2.57 -10.53 15.77
C SER A 414 3.83 -9.93 16.38
N PHE A 415 3.79 -9.48 17.64
CA PHE A 415 4.98 -8.97 18.32
C PHE A 415 6.03 -10.04 18.58
N THR A 416 5.62 -11.24 19.05
CA THR A 416 6.54 -12.36 19.26
C THR A 416 7.22 -12.79 17.96
N TRP A 417 6.51 -12.78 16.83
CA TRP A 417 7.11 -13.09 15.54
C TRP A 417 8.13 -12.03 15.10
N ARG A 418 7.83 -10.74 15.29
CA ARG A 418 8.80 -9.65 15.04
C ARG A 418 10.05 -9.80 15.90
N GLU A 419 9.88 -10.12 17.19
CA GLU A 419 11.00 -10.36 18.10
C GLU A 419 11.85 -11.54 17.64
N HIS A 420 11.23 -12.66 17.26
CA HIS A 420 11.93 -13.82 16.71
C HIS A 420 12.77 -13.46 15.47
N LEU A 421 12.21 -12.70 14.52
CA LEU A 421 12.93 -12.25 13.34
C LEU A 421 14.06 -11.27 13.64
N MET A 422 13.86 -10.34 14.58
CA MET A 422 14.91 -9.43 15.03
C MET A 422 16.09 -10.22 15.61
N VAL A 423 15.83 -11.26 16.41
CA VAL A 423 16.86 -12.12 17.01
C VAL A 423 17.60 -12.93 15.93
N GLU A 424 16.87 -13.57 15.02
CA GLU A 424 17.47 -14.31 13.89
C GLU A 424 18.36 -13.41 13.02
N ARG A 425 17.92 -12.18 12.74
CA ARG A 425 18.67 -11.22 11.90
C ARG A 425 19.81 -10.51 12.63
N ALA A 426 19.77 -10.41 13.95
CA ALA A 426 20.87 -9.85 14.74
C ALA A 426 22.18 -10.65 14.56
N SER A 427 22.10 -11.89 14.05
CA SER A 427 23.22 -12.69 13.59
C SER A 427 23.91 -12.14 12.32
N GLY A 428 23.47 -11.03 11.73
CA GLY A 428 24.03 -10.48 10.50
C GLY A 428 25.54 -10.14 10.54
N LYS A 429 26.12 -9.90 11.73
CA LYS A 429 27.59 -9.81 11.89
C LYS A 429 28.28 -11.16 11.66
N GLU A 430 27.61 -12.27 11.97
CA GLU A 430 28.09 -13.61 11.65
C GLU A 430 28.13 -13.84 10.13
N LEU A 431 27.19 -13.26 9.36
CA LEU A 431 27.17 -13.40 7.89
C LEU A 431 28.41 -12.82 7.21
N SER A 432 28.95 -11.71 7.71
CA SER A 432 30.22 -11.16 7.23
C SER A 432 31.46 -11.97 7.64
N GLY A 433 31.35 -12.79 8.69
CA GLY A 433 32.43 -13.60 9.24
C GLY A 433 32.37 -15.08 8.84
N LEU A 434 31.52 -15.45 7.88
CA LEU A 434 31.40 -16.85 7.45
C LEU A 434 32.73 -17.35 6.86
N SER A 435 33.13 -18.54 7.27
CA SER A 435 34.33 -19.22 6.79
C SER A 435 34.21 -19.52 5.29
N ALA A 436 35.21 -19.09 4.51
CA ALA A 436 35.25 -19.35 3.06
C ALA A 436 35.40 -20.84 2.70
N ASN A 437 35.80 -21.69 3.66
CA ASN A 437 35.86 -23.15 3.48
C ASN A 437 34.49 -23.79 3.69
N ASP A 438 33.69 -23.24 4.60
CA ASP A 438 32.38 -23.77 4.96
C ASP A 438 31.27 -23.24 4.04
N TYR A 439 31.43 -21.99 3.60
CA TYR A 439 30.50 -21.26 2.74
C TYR A 439 31.21 -20.72 1.49
N PRO A 440 31.71 -21.62 0.61
CA PRO A 440 32.50 -21.20 -0.55
C PRO A 440 31.72 -20.38 -1.60
N GLY A 441 30.38 -20.41 -1.60
CA GLY A 441 29.57 -19.62 -2.51
C GLY A 441 29.98 -19.76 -3.98
N ALA A 442 30.27 -18.62 -4.64
CA ALA A 442 30.69 -18.55 -6.03
C ALA A 442 31.95 -19.38 -6.34
N ARG A 443 32.86 -19.56 -5.37
CA ARG A 443 34.06 -20.39 -5.56
C ARG A 443 33.74 -21.85 -5.84
N ALA A 444 32.57 -22.33 -5.42
CA ALA A 444 32.13 -23.69 -5.78
C ALA A 444 31.92 -23.84 -7.31
N LEU A 445 31.61 -22.75 -8.01
CA LEU A 445 31.46 -22.72 -9.47
C LEU A 445 32.79 -22.45 -10.17
N VAL A 446 33.53 -21.44 -9.71
CA VAL A 446 34.73 -20.95 -10.41
C VAL A 446 35.97 -21.78 -10.10
N ASP A 447 36.19 -22.12 -8.83
CA ASP A 447 37.37 -22.85 -8.35
C ASP A 447 37.10 -24.35 -8.20
N HIS A 448 35.85 -24.79 -8.37
CA HIS A 448 35.38 -26.16 -8.12
C HIS A 448 35.75 -26.72 -6.73
N VAL A 449 35.74 -25.86 -5.71
CA VAL A 449 36.07 -26.27 -4.33
C VAL A 449 35.01 -27.21 -3.74
N ARG A 450 35.45 -28.07 -2.82
CA ARG A 450 34.56 -28.98 -2.10
C ARG A 450 33.61 -28.19 -1.21
N VAL A 451 32.31 -28.47 -1.33
CA VAL A 451 31.26 -27.86 -0.49
C VAL A 451 30.89 -28.84 0.64
N PRO A 452 31.09 -28.47 1.92
CA PRO A 452 30.62 -29.29 3.04
C PRO A 452 29.09 -29.26 3.12
N SER A 453 28.48 -30.27 3.73
CA SER A 453 27.02 -30.31 3.90
C SER A 453 26.61 -29.49 5.11
N LEU A 454 26.32 -28.21 4.91
CA LEU A 454 25.88 -27.28 5.97
C LEU A 454 24.54 -26.64 5.60
N ARG A 455 23.85 -26.08 6.61
CA ARG A 455 22.66 -25.27 6.36
C ARG A 455 23.07 -24.00 5.62
N MET A 456 22.33 -23.65 4.57
CA MET A 456 22.62 -22.45 3.79
C MET A 456 22.53 -21.18 4.64
N ARG A 457 23.40 -20.20 4.36
CA ARG A 457 23.34 -18.84 4.90
C ARG A 457 23.42 -17.80 3.77
N PRO A 458 22.73 -16.65 3.84
CA PRO A 458 21.70 -16.33 4.83
C PRO A 458 20.53 -17.32 4.76
N THR A 459 19.83 -17.52 5.88
CA THR A 459 18.58 -18.28 5.88
C THR A 459 17.50 -17.51 5.13
N VAL A 460 16.38 -18.18 4.78
CA VAL A 460 15.25 -17.51 4.11
C VAL A 460 14.64 -16.36 4.90
N LEU A 461 14.86 -16.29 6.22
CA LEU A 461 14.37 -15.21 7.09
C LEU A 461 15.38 -14.05 7.23
N GLU A 462 16.67 -14.34 7.04
CA GLU A 462 17.77 -13.37 7.09
C GLU A 462 17.97 -12.66 5.74
N VAL A 463 17.75 -13.38 4.64
CA VAL A 463 18.22 -13.01 3.30
C VAL A 463 17.78 -11.62 2.84
N ARG A 464 16.57 -11.19 3.22
CA ARG A 464 16.01 -9.89 2.83
C ARG A 464 16.84 -8.71 3.36
N GLU A 465 17.43 -8.88 4.53
CA GLU A 465 18.24 -7.85 5.20
C GLU A 465 19.75 -8.00 4.94
N ASP A 466 20.16 -8.98 4.10
CA ASP A 466 21.55 -9.16 3.69
C ASP A 466 21.94 -8.20 2.55
N LEU A 467 21.99 -6.92 2.92
CA LEU A 467 22.16 -5.77 2.03
C LEU A 467 23.61 -5.24 2.03
N PRO A 468 24.03 -4.55 0.96
CA PRO A 468 25.25 -3.76 0.94
C PRO A 468 25.28 -2.71 2.05
N ALA A 469 26.48 -2.33 2.49
CA ALA A 469 26.66 -1.30 3.52
C ALA A 469 26.06 0.06 3.10
N SER A 470 26.15 0.42 1.81
CA SER A 470 25.57 1.64 1.24
C SER A 470 24.10 1.84 1.53
N THR A 471 23.30 0.78 1.52
CA THR A 471 21.88 0.87 1.84
C THR A 471 21.67 1.24 3.30
N ARG A 472 22.48 0.68 4.21
CA ARG A 472 22.39 0.91 5.66
C ARG A 472 22.94 2.27 6.08
N ASP A 473 23.96 2.75 5.35
CA ASP A 473 24.61 4.03 5.59
C ASP A 473 23.84 5.21 4.96
N GLY A 474 22.77 4.95 4.20
CA GLY A 474 21.99 5.98 3.49
C GLY A 474 22.70 6.54 2.26
N CYS A 475 23.62 5.78 1.67
CA CYS A 475 24.49 6.17 0.55
C CYS A 475 23.90 5.85 -0.84
N ILE A 476 22.59 5.70 -0.92
CA ILE A 476 21.81 5.51 -2.15
C ILE A 476 20.58 6.41 -2.09
N SER A 477 20.39 7.24 -3.11
CA SER A 477 19.23 8.14 -3.18
C SER A 477 17.95 7.34 -3.42
N ASP A 478 16.89 7.68 -2.69
CA ASP A 478 15.58 7.01 -2.79
C ASP A 478 14.85 7.32 -4.11
N PHE A 479 13.61 6.85 -4.24
CA PHE A 479 12.83 7.10 -5.45
C PHE A 479 12.55 8.59 -5.67
N ALA A 480 12.25 9.35 -4.63
CA ALA A 480 11.75 10.73 -4.71
C ALA A 480 12.88 11.77 -4.79
N ASN A 481 14.00 11.56 -4.12
CA ASN A 481 15.10 12.51 -4.01
C ASN A 481 16.03 12.44 -5.24
N PRO A 482 16.15 13.50 -6.05
CA PRO A 482 17.06 13.53 -7.19
C PRO A 482 18.50 13.92 -6.80
N ALA A 483 18.77 14.24 -5.53
CA ALA A 483 20.11 14.62 -5.09
C ALA A 483 21.12 13.48 -5.26
N VAL A 484 22.37 13.82 -5.58
CA VAL A 484 23.47 12.87 -5.62
C VAL A 484 24.08 12.77 -4.22
N VAL A 485 24.03 11.57 -3.63
CA VAL A 485 24.67 11.26 -2.34
C VAL A 485 25.92 10.44 -2.61
N ASN A 486 27.07 10.92 -2.12
CA ASN A 486 28.36 10.28 -2.28
C ASN A 486 28.85 9.73 -0.94
N CYS A 487 29.32 8.49 -0.95
CA CYS A 487 30.03 7.87 0.16
C CYS A 487 31.28 7.16 -0.37
N THR A 488 32.26 6.94 0.51
CA THR A 488 33.51 6.26 0.17
C THR A 488 33.62 4.94 0.91
N TYR A 489 34.03 3.90 0.17
CA TYR A 489 34.32 2.55 0.64
C TYR A 489 35.69 2.10 0.09
N GLY A 490 36.14 0.89 0.41
CA GLY A 490 37.47 0.41 0.04
C GLY A 490 38.55 1.01 0.95
N ASP A 491 39.69 1.39 0.36
CA ASP A 491 40.74 2.13 1.04
C ASP A 491 40.56 3.64 0.81
N ASP A 492 40.07 4.35 1.83
CA ASP A 492 39.77 5.79 1.77
C ASP A 492 41.02 6.66 1.47
N ASN A 493 42.21 6.15 1.80
CA ASN A 493 43.47 6.87 1.58
C ASN A 493 44.10 6.56 0.22
N ALA A 494 43.53 5.64 -0.55
CA ALA A 494 44.11 5.23 -1.82
C ALA A 494 44.04 6.34 -2.87
N PRO A 495 45.08 6.50 -3.72
CA PRO A 495 45.09 7.52 -4.76
C PRO A 495 44.19 7.16 -5.95
N ARG A 496 43.92 5.86 -6.16
CA ARG A 496 43.10 5.34 -7.25
C ARG A 496 41.63 5.25 -6.84
N THR A 497 40.73 5.60 -7.75
CA THR A 497 39.28 5.68 -7.52
C THR A 497 38.49 4.89 -8.55
N ILE A 498 37.62 4.01 -8.08
CA ILE A 498 36.52 3.45 -8.87
C ILE A 498 35.22 4.14 -8.44
N ALA A 499 34.55 4.82 -9.37
CA ALA A 499 33.22 5.34 -9.14
C ALA A 499 32.18 4.25 -9.41
N LEU A 500 31.47 3.80 -8.36
CA LEU A 500 30.37 2.86 -8.49
C LEU A 500 29.08 3.61 -8.79
N ALA A 501 28.59 3.56 -10.03
CA ALA A 501 27.54 4.44 -10.50
C ALA A 501 26.35 3.71 -11.14
N GLY A 502 25.14 4.06 -10.70
CA GLY A 502 23.89 3.56 -11.27
C GLY A 502 22.88 3.13 -10.23
N GLY A 503 22.15 2.05 -10.53
CA GLY A 503 21.05 1.57 -9.71
C GLY A 503 21.48 0.61 -8.61
N SER A 504 20.50 0.01 -7.97
CA SER A 504 20.66 -1.11 -7.03
C SER A 504 21.43 -2.32 -7.59
N HIS A 505 21.37 -2.55 -8.91
CA HIS A 505 22.14 -3.58 -9.62
C HIS A 505 23.61 -3.18 -9.86
N ALA A 506 23.95 -1.90 -9.74
CA ALA A 506 25.33 -1.48 -9.54
C ALA A 506 25.70 -1.62 -8.05
N GLU A 507 24.84 -1.13 -7.16
CA GLU A 507 25.04 -1.15 -5.70
C GLU A 507 25.39 -2.52 -5.14
N HIS A 508 24.70 -3.59 -5.55
CA HIS A 508 24.91 -4.91 -4.94
C HIS A 508 26.31 -5.49 -5.15
N TRP A 509 27.13 -4.90 -6.05
CA TRP A 509 28.54 -5.24 -6.27
C TRP A 509 29.47 -4.64 -5.20
N LEU A 510 29.00 -3.64 -4.45
CA LEU A 510 29.77 -2.93 -3.44
C LEU A 510 30.46 -3.85 -2.41
N PRO A 511 29.85 -4.91 -1.86
CA PRO A 511 30.53 -5.80 -0.92
C PRO A 511 31.82 -6.43 -1.47
N ALA A 512 31.87 -6.74 -2.77
CA ALA A 512 33.08 -7.25 -3.40
C ALA A 512 34.09 -6.12 -3.68
N LEU A 513 33.62 -4.98 -4.19
CA LEU A 513 34.46 -3.82 -4.49
C LEU A 513 35.11 -3.21 -3.23
N ASP A 514 34.40 -3.16 -2.10
CA ASP A 514 34.95 -2.71 -0.81
C ASP A 514 36.07 -3.65 -0.34
N LEU A 515 35.88 -4.96 -0.44
CA LEU A 515 36.92 -5.94 -0.09
C LEU A 515 38.16 -5.78 -0.99
N LEU A 516 37.97 -5.71 -2.30
CA LEU A 516 39.05 -5.53 -3.27
C LEU A 516 39.76 -4.19 -3.10
N GLY A 517 39.02 -3.11 -2.81
CA GLY A 517 39.57 -1.78 -2.59
C GLY A 517 40.53 -1.74 -1.40
N ARG A 518 40.18 -2.44 -0.31
CA ARG A 518 41.06 -2.59 0.87
C ARG A 518 42.27 -3.48 0.60
N LEU A 519 42.10 -4.55 -0.18
CA LEU A 519 43.17 -5.50 -0.50
C LEU A 519 44.18 -4.94 -1.50
N HIS A 520 43.73 -4.13 -2.46
CA HIS A 520 44.53 -3.68 -3.60
C HIS A 520 44.67 -2.14 -3.66
N HIS A 521 44.39 -1.45 -2.55
CA HIS A 521 44.61 -0.02 -2.36
C HIS A 521 43.93 0.85 -3.43
N PHE A 522 42.60 0.78 -3.52
CA PHE A 522 41.78 1.74 -4.26
C PHE A 522 40.51 2.11 -3.47
N ARG A 523 40.03 3.34 -3.68
CA ARG A 523 38.78 3.83 -3.09
C ARG A 523 37.61 3.53 -4.03
N VAL A 524 36.43 3.29 -3.44
CA VAL A 524 35.17 3.11 -4.16
C VAL A 524 34.24 4.24 -3.76
N VAL A 525 33.91 5.14 -4.70
CA VAL A 525 32.99 6.26 -4.44
C VAL A 525 31.63 5.95 -5.05
N THR A 526 30.58 5.98 -4.25
CA THR A 526 29.23 5.62 -4.70
C THR A 526 28.49 6.80 -5.32
N TYR A 527 27.81 6.54 -6.44
CA TYR A 527 26.87 7.43 -7.11
C TYR A 527 25.63 6.59 -7.42
N LEU A 528 24.76 6.41 -6.42
CA LEU A 528 23.70 5.42 -6.48
C LEU A 528 22.31 6.05 -6.37
N LYS A 529 21.36 5.54 -7.16
CA LYS A 529 19.93 5.88 -7.04
C LYS A 529 19.03 4.67 -7.28
N MET A 530 18.07 4.47 -6.39
CA MET A 530 17.13 3.36 -6.45
C MET A 530 16.38 3.32 -7.79
N GLY A 531 16.33 2.13 -8.41
CA GLY A 531 15.64 1.91 -9.68
C GLY A 531 16.20 2.66 -10.89
N CYS A 532 17.37 3.30 -10.80
CA CYS A 532 17.87 4.21 -11.83
C CYS A 532 19.15 3.69 -12.51
N ALA A 533 19.02 3.21 -13.74
CA ALA A 533 20.17 2.91 -14.60
C ALA A 533 20.87 4.21 -15.03
N LEU A 534 22.20 4.19 -15.19
CA LEU A 534 22.85 5.22 -16.00
C LEU A 534 22.42 5.03 -17.46
N SER A 535 21.53 5.90 -17.94
CA SER A 535 21.00 5.84 -19.30
C SER A 535 20.61 7.22 -19.81
N THR A 536 20.58 7.39 -21.13
CA THR A 536 20.14 8.62 -21.79
C THR A 536 18.64 8.69 -22.07
N GLU A 537 17.87 7.74 -21.54
CA GLU A 537 16.42 7.68 -21.67
C GLU A 537 15.77 8.99 -21.18
N GLN A 538 14.86 9.55 -21.97
CA GLN A 538 14.22 10.83 -21.66
C GLN A 538 13.12 10.66 -20.61
N VAL A 539 12.43 9.52 -20.66
CA VAL A 539 11.40 9.15 -19.68
C VAL A 539 11.75 7.76 -19.15
N PRO A 540 12.73 7.66 -18.22
CA PRO A 540 13.06 6.39 -17.60
C PRO A 540 11.80 5.78 -16.99
N LEU A 541 11.67 4.46 -17.05
CA LEU A 541 10.54 3.76 -16.45
C LEU A 541 11.01 2.97 -15.23
N ILE A 542 10.21 2.97 -14.17
CA ILE A 542 10.43 2.08 -13.03
C ILE A 542 10.16 0.65 -13.52
N MET A 543 11.17 -0.22 -13.45
CA MET A 543 10.99 -1.64 -13.77
C MET A 543 9.97 -2.29 -12.83
N GLY A 544 9.04 -3.05 -13.42
CA GLY A 544 7.96 -3.73 -12.70
C GLY A 544 6.58 -3.14 -12.98
N ASN A 545 6.40 -1.83 -12.78
CA ASN A 545 5.11 -1.14 -13.02
C ASN A 545 5.10 -0.23 -14.26
N ASN A 546 6.26 -0.03 -14.91
CA ASN A 546 6.44 0.83 -16.08
C ASN A 546 5.99 2.29 -15.86
N ALA A 547 6.01 2.77 -14.61
CA ALA A 547 5.67 4.15 -14.30
C ALA A 547 6.79 5.10 -14.78
N PRO A 548 6.46 6.26 -15.38
CA PRO A 548 7.43 7.29 -15.70
C PRO A 548 8.22 7.73 -14.46
N TYR A 549 9.54 7.86 -14.61
CA TYR A 549 10.48 8.13 -13.54
C TYR A 549 11.39 9.35 -13.83
N PRO A 550 10.82 10.57 -13.89
CA PRO A 550 11.56 11.76 -14.29
C PRO A 550 12.71 12.12 -13.32
N GLN A 551 12.59 11.81 -12.03
CA GLN A 551 13.64 12.06 -11.05
C GLN A 551 14.90 11.24 -11.31
N CYS A 552 14.79 10.08 -11.98
CA CYS A 552 15.96 9.31 -12.43
C CYS A 552 16.71 10.08 -13.53
N ARG A 553 16.00 10.69 -14.48
CA ARG A 553 16.64 11.47 -15.54
C ARG A 553 17.44 12.66 -14.98
N GLU A 554 16.81 13.44 -14.10
CA GLU A 554 17.44 14.58 -13.43
C GLU A 554 18.70 14.17 -12.65
N TRP A 555 18.61 13.05 -11.94
CA TRP A 555 19.74 12.49 -11.20
C TRP A 555 20.86 12.01 -12.12
N VAL A 556 20.56 11.34 -13.24
CA VAL A 556 21.58 10.91 -14.21
C VAL A 556 22.32 12.10 -14.79
N GLU A 557 21.63 13.17 -15.18
CA GLU A 557 22.27 14.39 -15.71
C GLU A 557 23.25 14.99 -14.69
N THR A 558 22.81 15.13 -13.44
CA THR A 558 23.64 15.66 -12.36
C THR A 558 24.83 14.74 -12.05
N THR A 559 24.59 13.43 -12.01
CA THR A 559 25.61 12.41 -11.72
C THR A 559 26.66 12.36 -12.83
N MET A 560 26.26 12.42 -14.10
CA MET A 560 27.19 12.40 -15.23
C MET A 560 28.09 13.65 -15.23
N ALA A 561 27.53 14.84 -14.98
CA ALA A 561 28.32 16.05 -14.83
C ALA A 561 29.33 15.94 -13.68
N LYS A 562 28.91 15.35 -12.56
CA LYS A 562 29.76 15.13 -11.39
C LYS A 562 30.87 14.09 -11.66
N LEU A 563 30.56 12.96 -12.31
CA LEU A 563 31.55 11.95 -12.69
C LEU A 563 32.64 12.54 -13.62
N VAL A 564 32.25 13.38 -14.57
CA VAL A 564 33.19 14.09 -15.45
C VAL A 564 34.09 15.05 -14.65
N SER A 565 33.51 15.76 -13.67
CA SER A 565 34.26 16.68 -12.81
C SER A 565 35.20 15.95 -11.84
N ASP A 566 34.75 14.85 -11.23
CA ASP A 566 35.49 14.11 -10.21
C ASP A 566 36.63 13.27 -10.81
N ARG A 567 36.58 12.98 -12.11
CA ARG A 567 37.60 12.24 -12.90
C ARG A 567 38.11 10.96 -12.21
N PRO A 568 37.24 9.98 -11.92
CA PRO A 568 37.68 8.68 -11.39
C PRO A 568 38.54 7.93 -12.41
N ASP A 569 39.37 6.99 -11.94
CA ASP A 569 40.16 6.13 -12.84
C ASP A 569 39.27 5.19 -13.66
N TYR A 570 38.18 4.71 -13.05
CA TYR A 570 37.16 3.90 -13.73
C TYR A 570 35.76 4.22 -13.19
N VAL A 571 34.75 4.14 -14.07
CA VAL A 571 33.34 4.08 -13.69
C VAL A 571 32.87 2.63 -13.78
N PHE A 572 32.44 2.06 -12.65
CA PHE A 572 31.82 0.73 -12.59
C PHE A 572 30.30 0.87 -12.70
N THR A 573 29.70 0.25 -13.73
CA THR A 573 28.25 0.31 -13.97
C THR A 573 27.73 -0.92 -14.73
N THR A 574 26.42 -1.17 -14.66
CA THR A 574 25.77 -2.26 -15.42
C THR A 574 25.77 -1.97 -16.91
N SER A 575 25.99 -3.00 -17.74
CA SER A 575 26.05 -2.90 -19.20
C SER A 575 24.91 -3.60 -19.94
N THR A 576 24.19 -4.51 -19.28
CA THR A 576 22.99 -5.17 -19.83
C THR A 576 21.78 -4.99 -18.91
N ARG A 577 20.60 -5.45 -19.34
CA ARG A 577 19.34 -5.57 -18.60
C ARG A 577 18.49 -6.72 -19.15
N PRO A 578 17.53 -7.28 -18.40
CA PRO A 578 16.62 -8.30 -18.94
C PRO A 578 15.74 -7.74 -20.07
N TRP A 579 15.31 -8.62 -20.98
CA TRP A 579 14.23 -8.31 -21.91
C TRP A 579 12.88 -8.27 -21.19
N ASN A 580 12.06 -7.28 -21.54
CA ASN A 580 10.68 -7.17 -21.00
C ASN A 580 9.66 -8.06 -21.74
N ILE A 581 9.99 -8.51 -22.95
CA ILE A 581 9.04 -9.15 -23.89
C ILE A 581 9.42 -10.58 -24.26
N LYS A 582 10.63 -11.02 -23.91
CA LYS A 582 11.15 -12.34 -24.26
C LYS A 582 12.21 -12.77 -23.24
N PRO A 583 12.65 -14.04 -23.24
CA PRO A 583 13.72 -14.49 -22.37
C PRO A 583 15.09 -13.88 -22.71
N GLY A 584 16.03 -13.92 -21.75
CA GLY A 584 17.40 -13.42 -21.89
C GLY A 584 17.59 -11.94 -21.55
N ASP A 585 18.82 -11.46 -21.70
CA ASP A 585 19.24 -10.07 -21.46
C ASP A 585 19.67 -9.36 -22.76
N VAL A 586 19.76 -8.03 -22.68
CA VAL A 586 20.07 -7.11 -23.78
C VAL A 586 20.95 -5.97 -23.31
N MET A 587 21.80 -5.48 -24.20
CA MET A 587 22.49 -4.18 -24.05
C MET A 587 21.53 -3.06 -24.51
N PRO A 588 21.02 -2.18 -23.61
CA PRO A 588 20.09 -1.13 -23.98
C PRO A 588 20.77 -0.03 -24.81
N ALA A 589 20.18 0.36 -25.96
CA ALA A 589 20.72 1.42 -26.82
C ALA A 589 20.90 2.77 -26.09
N THR A 590 20.12 3.03 -25.05
CA THR A 590 20.22 4.26 -24.23
C THR A 590 21.49 4.35 -23.39
N TYR A 591 22.28 3.26 -23.27
CA TYR A 591 23.58 3.27 -22.59
C TYR A 591 24.68 3.88 -23.47
N ILE A 592 24.52 3.87 -24.79
CA ILE A 592 25.52 4.37 -25.76
C ILE A 592 25.90 5.82 -25.44
N GLY A 593 24.92 6.69 -25.15
CA GLY A 593 25.19 8.10 -24.83
C GLY A 593 25.95 8.32 -23.52
N ILE A 594 25.79 7.41 -22.54
CA ILE A 594 26.58 7.43 -21.30
C ILE A 594 28.02 7.08 -21.61
N TRP A 595 28.25 6.01 -22.38
CA TRP A 595 29.60 5.58 -22.74
C TRP A 595 30.32 6.58 -23.63
N GLN A 596 29.58 7.23 -24.55
CA GLN A 596 30.11 8.32 -25.36
C GLN A 596 30.59 9.47 -24.47
N THR A 597 29.76 9.93 -23.54
CA THR A 597 30.12 11.05 -22.64
C THR A 597 31.36 10.73 -21.80
N LEU A 598 31.47 9.53 -21.24
CA LEU A 598 32.65 9.11 -20.47
C LEU A 598 33.88 8.99 -21.37
N SER A 599 33.72 8.44 -22.58
CA SER A 599 34.81 8.27 -23.54
C SER A 599 35.36 9.61 -24.05
N ASP A 600 34.47 10.57 -24.35
CA ASP A 600 34.83 11.93 -24.78
C ASP A 600 35.63 12.69 -23.70
N ASN A 601 35.45 12.30 -22.44
CA ASN A 601 36.17 12.86 -21.30
C ASN A 601 37.37 12.00 -20.85
N ASN A 602 37.70 10.95 -21.62
CA ASN A 602 38.77 9.99 -21.36
C ASN A 602 38.65 9.31 -19.98
N ILE A 603 37.43 8.90 -19.62
CA ILE A 603 37.11 8.15 -18.39
C ILE A 603 36.80 6.70 -18.77
N PRO A 604 37.65 5.74 -18.39
CA PRO A 604 37.43 4.31 -18.59
C PRO A 604 36.17 3.77 -17.88
N ILE A 605 35.56 2.73 -18.46
CA ILE A 605 34.29 2.15 -18.00
C ILE A 605 34.48 0.66 -17.72
N LEU A 606 34.20 0.22 -16.49
CA LEU A 606 34.02 -1.19 -16.13
C LEU A 606 32.54 -1.53 -16.28
N GLY A 607 32.17 -2.04 -17.46
CA GLY A 607 30.79 -2.38 -17.81
C GLY A 607 30.45 -3.82 -17.43
N VAL A 608 29.84 -4.04 -16.26
CA VAL A 608 29.48 -5.40 -15.81
C VAL A 608 28.18 -5.87 -16.45
N ARG A 609 28.14 -7.08 -17.00
CA ARG A 609 26.89 -7.71 -17.42
C ARG A 609 25.97 -7.84 -16.21
N ASP A 610 24.70 -7.50 -16.38
CA ASP A 610 23.75 -7.54 -15.28
C ASP A 610 23.50 -8.98 -14.80
N THR A 611 23.10 -9.12 -13.54
CA THR A 611 22.85 -10.42 -12.93
C THR A 611 21.53 -11.02 -13.42
N PRO A 612 21.32 -12.34 -13.33
CA PRO A 612 20.06 -12.96 -13.75
C PRO A 612 18.86 -12.45 -12.95
N TRP A 613 17.79 -12.05 -13.64
CA TRP A 613 16.52 -11.67 -13.04
C TRP A 613 15.58 -12.88 -13.03
N LEU A 614 15.31 -13.46 -11.87
CA LEU A 614 14.47 -14.64 -11.72
C LEU A 614 13.01 -14.30 -12.06
N VAL A 615 12.59 -14.69 -13.25
CA VAL A 615 11.22 -14.55 -13.74
C VAL A 615 10.65 -15.92 -14.05
N LYS A 616 9.44 -16.20 -13.57
CA LYS A 616 8.70 -17.44 -13.85
C LYS A 616 7.29 -17.08 -14.34
N ASP A 617 6.90 -17.59 -15.50
CA ASP A 617 5.62 -17.30 -16.15
C ASP A 617 5.36 -15.78 -16.35
N GLY A 618 6.43 -15.01 -16.60
CA GLY A 618 6.39 -13.56 -16.76
C GLY A 618 6.20 -12.77 -15.47
N ASN A 619 6.36 -13.38 -14.30
CA ASN A 619 6.33 -12.72 -13.00
C ASN A 619 7.68 -12.83 -12.27
N PRO A 620 8.05 -11.82 -11.46
CA PRO A 620 9.17 -11.96 -10.52
C PRO A 620 8.99 -13.19 -9.63
N TYR A 621 10.05 -13.98 -9.51
CA TYR A 621 10.05 -15.22 -8.76
C TYR A 621 11.06 -15.15 -7.61
N ASN A 622 10.58 -15.23 -6.37
CA ASN A 622 11.45 -15.19 -5.19
C ASN A 622 11.88 -16.61 -4.78
N PRO A 623 13.18 -16.95 -4.87
CA PRO A 623 13.66 -18.28 -4.53
C PRO A 623 13.54 -18.59 -3.03
N ALA A 624 13.60 -17.58 -2.16
CA ALA A 624 13.43 -17.76 -0.71
C ALA A 624 12.02 -18.28 -0.36
N ASP A 625 10.99 -17.82 -1.08
CA ASP A 625 9.61 -18.30 -0.93
C ASP A 625 9.49 -19.79 -1.30
N CYS A 626 10.20 -20.24 -2.34
CA CYS A 626 10.25 -21.64 -2.74
C CYS A 626 11.02 -22.52 -1.74
N LEU A 627 12.19 -22.05 -1.27
CA LEU A 627 12.99 -22.76 -0.28
C LEU A 627 12.23 -22.90 1.05
N ALA A 628 11.45 -21.89 1.43
CA ALA A 628 10.57 -21.95 2.60
C ALA A 628 9.45 -22.99 2.48
N LYS A 629 9.05 -23.38 1.25
CA LYS A 629 8.03 -24.42 0.97
C LYS A 629 8.64 -25.79 0.67
N ALA A 630 9.79 -26.10 1.28
CA ALA A 630 10.53 -27.36 1.11
C ALA A 630 11.13 -27.60 -0.29
N GLY A 631 11.30 -26.54 -1.10
CA GLY A 631 12.11 -26.61 -2.31
C GLY A 631 13.61 -26.75 -2.02
N ASN A 632 14.40 -27.04 -3.04
CA ASN A 632 15.86 -27.13 -2.97
C ASN A 632 16.54 -26.15 -3.94
N SER A 633 17.87 -26.08 -3.88
CA SER A 633 18.71 -25.21 -4.71
C SER A 633 18.38 -25.24 -6.22
N THR A 634 17.97 -26.39 -6.75
CA THR A 634 17.75 -26.60 -8.19
C THR A 634 16.28 -26.44 -8.55
N SER A 635 15.36 -27.00 -7.76
CA SER A 635 13.92 -26.81 -7.97
C SER A 635 13.47 -25.36 -7.79
N CYS A 636 14.21 -24.61 -6.96
CA CYS A 636 14.01 -23.18 -6.78
C CYS A 636 14.89 -22.31 -7.71
N GLY A 637 15.60 -22.92 -8.65
CA GLY A 637 16.34 -22.21 -9.71
C GLY A 637 15.49 -22.00 -10.97
N ILE A 638 16.04 -21.26 -11.92
CA ILE A 638 15.46 -21.03 -13.26
C ILE A 638 16.50 -21.40 -14.32
N LYS A 639 16.06 -21.87 -15.49
CA LYS A 639 16.97 -22.22 -16.58
C LYS A 639 17.78 -21.01 -17.00
N ARG A 640 19.08 -21.19 -17.22
CA ARG A 640 19.98 -20.10 -17.61
C ARG A 640 19.52 -19.40 -18.89
N SER A 641 19.10 -20.18 -19.89
CA SER A 641 18.62 -19.69 -21.19
C SER A 641 17.35 -18.85 -21.09
N GLU A 642 16.60 -18.93 -19.98
CA GLU A 642 15.43 -18.07 -19.77
C GLU A 642 15.82 -16.69 -19.24
N LEU A 643 16.99 -16.57 -18.60
CA LEU A 643 17.42 -15.37 -17.89
C LEU A 643 18.53 -14.60 -18.60
N LEU A 644 19.47 -15.32 -19.21
CA LEU A 644 20.65 -14.77 -19.86
C LEU A 644 20.69 -15.20 -21.32
N SER A 645 20.98 -14.25 -22.20
CA SER A 645 21.29 -14.53 -23.60
C SER A 645 22.60 -15.30 -23.69
N GLU A 646 22.75 -16.17 -24.70
CA GLU A 646 24.01 -16.89 -24.89
C GLU A 646 25.17 -15.93 -25.16
N HIS A 647 24.92 -14.91 -26.00
CA HIS A 647 25.86 -13.84 -26.30
C HIS A 647 25.69 -12.64 -25.36
N ASN A 648 26.80 -12.10 -24.86
CA ASN A 648 26.81 -10.84 -24.14
C ASN A 648 26.85 -9.68 -25.14
N GLY A 649 25.70 -9.02 -25.34
CA GLY A 649 25.56 -7.93 -26.33
C GLY A 649 26.45 -6.71 -26.07
N THR A 650 27.02 -6.54 -24.88
CA THR A 650 28.01 -5.48 -24.61
C THR A 650 29.28 -5.66 -25.45
N LEU A 651 29.64 -6.91 -25.80
CA LEU A 651 30.84 -7.21 -26.57
C LEU A 651 30.79 -6.64 -27.99
N ASP A 652 29.61 -6.39 -28.55
CA ASP A 652 29.45 -5.85 -29.90
C ASP A 652 29.91 -4.38 -30.01
N PHE A 653 30.10 -3.70 -28.87
CA PHE A 653 30.35 -2.26 -28.80
C PHE A 653 31.80 -1.92 -28.40
N VAL A 654 32.62 -2.91 -28.04
CA VAL A 654 34.01 -2.66 -27.57
C VAL A 654 34.91 -2.05 -28.65
N ALA A 655 34.64 -2.36 -29.93
CA ALA A 655 35.37 -1.76 -31.05
C ALA A 655 35.03 -0.28 -31.24
N GLN A 656 33.77 0.10 -30.98
CA GLN A 656 33.31 1.49 -31.03
C GLN A 656 33.74 2.30 -29.80
N PHE A 657 33.80 1.65 -28.63
CA PHE A 657 34.17 2.28 -27.36
C PHE A 657 35.39 1.56 -26.74
N PRO A 658 36.63 1.88 -27.15
CA PRO A 658 37.83 1.20 -26.63
C PRO A 658 38.06 1.35 -25.12
N LEU A 659 37.49 2.40 -24.51
CA LEU A 659 37.50 2.66 -23.07
C LEU A 659 36.45 1.86 -22.29
N LEU A 660 35.51 1.19 -22.99
CA LEU A 660 34.58 0.24 -22.39
C LEU A 660 35.29 -1.10 -22.18
N LYS A 661 35.33 -1.55 -20.93
CA LYS A 661 35.94 -2.80 -20.49
C LYS A 661 34.85 -3.69 -19.91
N PRO A 662 34.30 -4.64 -20.70
CA PRO A 662 33.22 -5.50 -20.23
C PRO A 662 33.69 -6.48 -19.16
N LEU A 663 32.85 -6.71 -18.16
CA LEU A 663 32.99 -7.76 -17.16
C LEU A 663 31.80 -8.72 -17.31
N ASP A 664 32.03 -10.03 -17.28
CA ASP A 664 30.96 -11.04 -17.31
C ASP A 664 31.20 -12.10 -16.23
N LEU A 665 30.33 -12.07 -15.22
CA LEU A 665 30.42 -12.89 -14.02
C LEU A 665 29.30 -13.95 -14.00
N SER A 666 28.62 -14.14 -15.13
CA SER A 666 27.47 -15.05 -15.24
C SER A 666 27.82 -16.48 -14.83
N ASP A 667 29.03 -16.95 -15.10
CA ASP A 667 29.49 -18.31 -14.77
C ASP A 667 29.89 -18.47 -13.29
N ALA A 668 30.08 -17.35 -12.58
CA ALA A 668 30.24 -17.32 -11.14
C ALA A 668 28.89 -17.25 -10.40
N ILE A 669 27.78 -17.18 -11.13
CA ILE A 669 26.40 -17.08 -10.58
C ILE A 669 25.56 -18.29 -11.01
N CYS A 670 25.62 -18.65 -12.28
CA CYS A 670 24.82 -19.72 -12.89
C CYS A 670 25.69 -20.85 -13.39
N ARG A 671 25.17 -22.07 -13.28
CA ARG A 671 25.69 -23.24 -13.99
C ARG A 671 25.34 -23.12 -15.49
N PRO A 672 25.95 -23.95 -16.37
CA PRO A 672 25.71 -23.86 -17.81
C PRO A 672 24.23 -23.95 -18.22
N ASP A 673 23.43 -24.72 -17.47
CA ASP A 673 22.02 -25.02 -17.76
C ASP A 673 21.03 -24.29 -16.84
N VAL A 674 21.42 -23.99 -15.59
CA VAL A 674 20.52 -23.48 -14.55
C VAL A 674 21.18 -22.45 -13.63
N CYS A 675 20.45 -21.39 -13.32
CA CYS A 675 20.75 -20.47 -12.24
C CYS A 675 20.08 -20.99 -10.96
N ARG A 676 20.87 -21.58 -10.06
CA ARG A 676 20.36 -22.18 -8.80
C ARG A 676 20.06 -21.10 -7.77
N ALA A 677 19.16 -21.39 -6.84
CA ALA A 677 18.88 -20.48 -5.72
C ALA A 677 20.03 -20.43 -4.70
N VAL A 678 20.78 -21.54 -4.55
CA VAL A 678 21.81 -21.71 -3.53
C VAL A 678 23.02 -22.38 -4.16
N GLU A 679 24.21 -21.86 -3.90
CA GLU A 679 25.46 -22.44 -4.34
C GLU A 679 26.53 -22.32 -3.25
N GLY A 680 27.33 -23.37 -3.05
CA GLY A 680 28.38 -23.37 -2.03
C GLY A 680 27.89 -23.03 -0.60
N ASN A 681 26.71 -23.54 -0.20
CA ASN A 681 26.00 -23.21 1.05
C ASN A 681 25.58 -21.73 1.19
N VAL A 682 25.62 -20.94 0.12
CA VAL A 682 25.23 -19.54 0.16
C VAL A 682 23.98 -19.31 -0.67
N LEU A 683 22.95 -18.71 -0.05
CA LEU A 683 21.74 -18.27 -0.75
C LEU A 683 22.11 -17.07 -1.64
N ILE A 684 21.92 -17.23 -2.95
CA ILE A 684 22.46 -16.30 -3.96
C ILE A 684 21.65 -15.01 -4.02
N TYR A 685 20.32 -15.13 -4.00
CA TYR A 685 19.39 -14.03 -4.28
C TYR A 685 18.63 -13.62 -3.03
N ARG A 686 18.59 -12.31 -2.74
CA ARG A 686 17.79 -11.77 -1.63
C ARG A 686 16.32 -11.56 -1.99
N ASP A 687 16.08 -11.32 -3.26
CA ASP A 687 14.79 -11.06 -3.89
C ASP A 687 14.85 -11.62 -5.33
N PRO A 688 13.87 -11.40 -6.21
CA PRO A 688 13.90 -11.98 -7.55
C PRO A 688 15.09 -11.58 -8.43
N HIS A 689 15.88 -10.54 -8.12
CA HIS A 689 16.88 -10.06 -9.07
C HIS A 689 18.20 -9.52 -8.46
N HIS A 690 18.24 -9.26 -7.16
CA HIS A 690 19.49 -8.86 -6.50
C HIS A 690 20.20 -10.02 -5.82
N LEU A 691 21.53 -9.94 -5.85
CA LEU A 691 22.39 -10.85 -5.12
C LEU A 691 22.49 -10.45 -3.65
N THR A 692 22.68 -11.45 -2.78
CA THR A 692 22.95 -11.25 -1.36
C THR A 692 24.35 -10.66 -1.16
N ALA A 693 24.51 -9.79 -0.17
CA ALA A 693 25.85 -9.26 0.16
C ALA A 693 26.82 -10.39 0.56
N THR A 694 26.32 -11.45 1.19
CA THR A 694 27.09 -12.65 1.51
C THR A 694 27.60 -13.34 0.25
N TYR A 695 26.75 -13.60 -0.75
CA TYR A 695 27.20 -14.22 -2.00
C TYR A 695 28.20 -13.33 -2.74
N MET A 696 27.95 -12.02 -2.75
CA MET A 696 28.83 -11.06 -3.41
C MET A 696 30.27 -11.08 -2.84
N ARG A 697 30.44 -11.23 -1.52
CA ARG A 697 31.78 -11.39 -0.91
C ARG A 697 32.51 -12.64 -1.41
N THR A 698 31.80 -13.75 -1.62
CA THR A 698 32.39 -14.98 -2.16
C THR A 698 32.83 -14.84 -3.63
N LEU A 699 32.24 -13.87 -4.33
CA LEU A 699 32.49 -13.58 -5.75
C LEU A 699 33.66 -12.60 -5.95
N ALA A 700 34.10 -11.93 -4.88
CA ALA A 700 35.18 -10.95 -4.93
C ALA A 700 36.48 -11.45 -5.60
N PRO A 701 36.95 -12.70 -5.40
CA PRO A 701 38.15 -13.19 -6.09
C PRO A 701 38.01 -13.21 -7.62
N GLU A 702 36.87 -13.65 -8.14
CA GLU A 702 36.63 -13.72 -9.59
C GLU A 702 36.44 -12.32 -10.18
N LEU A 703 35.68 -11.44 -9.51
CA LEU A 703 35.60 -10.04 -9.90
C LEU A 703 36.99 -9.38 -9.92
N GLY A 704 37.77 -9.64 -8.88
CA GLY A 704 39.14 -9.15 -8.73
C GLY A 704 40.05 -9.63 -9.86
N ARG A 705 39.98 -10.90 -10.24
CA ARG A 705 40.74 -11.47 -11.36
C ARG A 705 40.47 -10.73 -12.67
N GLN A 706 39.20 -10.44 -12.97
CA GLN A 706 38.83 -9.73 -14.20
C GLN A 706 39.23 -8.25 -14.15
N ILE A 707 39.03 -7.56 -13.02
CA ILE A 707 39.47 -6.17 -12.86
C ILE A 707 40.99 -6.07 -12.96
N ALA A 708 41.75 -6.95 -12.32
CA ALA A 708 43.22 -6.97 -12.39
C ALA A 708 43.71 -7.07 -13.84
N ALA A 709 43.12 -7.96 -14.62
CA ALA A 709 43.47 -8.17 -16.03
C ALA A 709 43.21 -6.91 -16.89
N ILE A 710 42.20 -6.11 -16.53
CA ILE A 710 41.84 -4.88 -17.24
C ILE A 710 42.72 -3.70 -16.81
N THR A 711 42.92 -3.55 -15.50
CA THR A 711 43.54 -2.34 -14.93
C THR A 711 45.05 -2.45 -14.78
N GLY A 712 45.58 -3.66 -14.64
CA GLY A 712 46.99 -3.91 -14.31
C GLY A 712 47.39 -3.38 -12.93
N TRP A 713 46.43 -3.19 -12.02
CA TRP A 713 46.69 -2.56 -10.73
C TRP A 713 47.36 -3.47 -9.69
N TRP A 714 47.18 -4.78 -9.81
CA TRP A 714 47.75 -5.82 -8.94
C TRP A 714 47.99 -7.12 -9.69
#